data_AF-A0A9D5CRY6-F1
#
_entry.id   AF-A0A9D5CRY6-F1
#
_cell.length_a   1.000
_cell.length_b   1.000
_cell.length_c   1.000
_cell.angle_alpha   90.00
_cell.angle_beta   90.00
_cell.angle_gamma   90.00
#
_symmetry.space_group_name_H-M   'P 1'
#
loop_
_entity.id
_entity.type
_entity.pdbx_description
1 polymer ?
#
loop_
_entity_poly.entity_id
_entity_poly.type
_entity_poly.pdbx_seq_one_letter_code
_entity_poly.pdbx_strand_id
1 'polypeptide(L)'
;MLEIPSIFIPGDWSFTFYEGINRHLDSIFKDKTVTELGCGNGWISIAIAEKWSPLKVYGLDINPRAVKAAWINLFLNALDENGLPIYDGEGKTLLDRVEFHESDLLAYCRENKIELDRIVGCIPQILNPNPEAMSKMITENASEEFLYSLSNYCALQGFVEDQFGLGLIARAVEEGIAVIKPMGIMIFNIGGRPGQGVCKRLFERRGFQITKLWQTKVMQAADTDISALVEIERNSHHRFEFFMGLVSDQPICARTAWAYVNSGGRISHSLSVYSCQLRQPNHVKVIFDFLKNGFQAVSSSLDLSFEDDSVADEKIPFLAYLANILKEKPVLPYEPPAGSIYFRNLISGFLKNYHHIPLTADNVVVFPSRVVAIENALRLFCPRLAIVDEHLTRHLPKQWLTSLAVEGKENKKTVDDITVIEAPHQSDLMIELIKKLKPQVVVTGMAHFEAITSSAFESLLNTTADVGSRLFLDISEYLELSSLPGSNGVLKYLARNVLPSHATILCGLVKNRVYSDLEVAFIISEDETIFKALSKTVELLEGHTPLISQYYYGCLFHELLAFQIGGRHPPAQRGSSDTKPAKMISFASSANSTLNSAELSITELNGSSTIHMDVDQSFLPLPSPVKASIFESFARQNMIESETDIHSGIQELVKDRYGFLTDSSSEVIYGNSPLALFNKLALCCIQEGGTFIFPSGTNGNYVSAAKFMKANVATIPTQLEDGFKIAPNALVKLLGTVRRPWLYISGPTVSPTGMLYSNKEMQQILFICADMGVRVVIDTSFSGLEFREEGWAGWDLQQSLSHVKCANSSFSVSLIGGLSFELLTGGLEFGFLILNQPSLVDAFYAFPSLNRPHRTIRYAIKKLFGLKEQKDQCFSEAFSKQMENLRTRSHQLIKTLESCGWDAIGCSGGVSMVAKPTAYLGRMLKIEGFEAELTDSNFREAIFRATGLCINSGSWTGIPSYCRFTIALESCEFEKALECIMQFRNLVLGN
;
A
#
# COMPACT_ATOMS: atom_id res chain seq x y z
N MET A 1 -20.33 -49.13 -22.64
CA MET A 1 -20.80 -48.87 -21.27
C MET A 1 -22.28 -49.21 -21.18
N LEU A 2 -22.67 -50.00 -20.20
CA LEU A 2 -24.07 -50.28 -19.87
C LEU A 2 -24.63 -49.12 -19.05
N GLU A 3 -25.82 -48.63 -19.40
CA GLU A 3 -26.49 -47.53 -18.70
C GLU A 3 -27.96 -47.84 -18.47
N ILE A 4 -28.46 -47.50 -17.28
CA ILE A 4 -29.90 -47.50 -17.01
C ILE A 4 -30.56 -46.23 -17.59
N PRO A 5 -31.79 -46.32 -18.13
CA PRO A 5 -32.57 -45.15 -18.50
C PRO A 5 -32.76 -44.24 -17.28
N SER A 6 -32.29 -42.99 -17.36
CA SER A 6 -32.34 -42.04 -16.23
C SER A 6 -32.40 -40.59 -16.69
N ILE A 7 -32.50 -39.66 -15.73
CA ILE A 7 -32.75 -38.22 -15.96
C ILE A 7 -31.54 -37.50 -16.64
N PHE A 8 -30.39 -38.17 -16.77
CA PHE A 8 -29.16 -37.60 -17.35
C PHE A 8 -28.46 -38.57 -18.32
N ILE A 9 -29.16 -39.00 -19.39
CA ILE A 9 -28.54 -39.80 -20.46
C ILE A 9 -27.47 -38.94 -21.19
N PRO A 10 -26.29 -39.50 -21.52
CA PRO A 10 -25.24 -38.76 -22.23
C PRO A 10 -25.77 -38.15 -23.54
N GLY A 11 -25.67 -36.83 -23.64
CA GLY A 11 -26.04 -36.06 -24.83
C GLY A 11 -24.85 -35.29 -25.41
N ASP A 12 -25.13 -34.33 -26.31
CA ASP A 12 -24.10 -33.54 -26.99
C ASP A 12 -23.09 -32.89 -26.02
N TRP A 13 -23.54 -32.48 -24.82
CA TRP A 13 -22.67 -31.91 -23.79
C TRP A 13 -21.66 -32.93 -23.25
N SER A 14 -22.13 -34.12 -22.86
CA SER A 14 -21.29 -35.19 -22.32
C SER A 14 -20.32 -35.73 -23.37
N PHE A 15 -20.77 -35.91 -24.62
CA PHE A 15 -19.91 -36.37 -25.72
C PHE A 15 -18.83 -35.34 -26.04
N THR A 16 -19.20 -34.06 -26.19
CA THR A 16 -18.23 -32.98 -26.42
C THR A 16 -17.20 -32.91 -25.29
N PHE A 17 -17.65 -33.10 -24.04
CA PHE A 17 -16.75 -33.07 -22.90
C PHE A 17 -15.74 -34.21 -22.96
N TYR A 18 -16.21 -35.45 -23.20
CA TYR A 18 -15.35 -36.62 -23.35
C TYR A 18 -14.38 -36.51 -24.53
N GLU A 19 -14.83 -35.98 -25.67
CA GLU A 19 -13.96 -35.67 -26.82
C GLU A 19 -12.84 -34.70 -26.45
N GLY A 20 -13.15 -33.66 -25.68
CA GLY A 20 -12.15 -32.71 -25.20
C GLY A 20 -11.18 -33.32 -24.22
N ILE A 21 -11.67 -34.13 -23.26
CA ILE A 21 -10.81 -34.88 -22.33
C ILE A 21 -9.86 -35.80 -23.08
N ASN A 22 -10.33 -36.46 -24.16
CA ASN A 22 -9.54 -37.34 -25.01
C ASN A 22 -8.43 -36.63 -25.82
N ARG A 23 -8.35 -35.30 -25.81
CA ARG A 23 -7.27 -34.56 -26.47
C ARG A 23 -5.98 -34.54 -25.65
N HIS A 24 -6.01 -34.93 -24.38
CA HIS A 24 -4.82 -35.06 -23.56
C HIS A 24 -4.05 -36.37 -23.83
N LEU A 25 -2.78 -36.41 -23.42
CA LEU A 25 -1.98 -37.64 -23.41
C LEU A 25 -2.60 -38.68 -22.47
N ASP A 26 -2.42 -39.97 -22.79
CA ASP A 26 -2.98 -41.09 -22.01
C ASP A 26 -2.54 -41.11 -20.53
N SER A 27 -1.47 -40.41 -20.16
CA SER A 27 -1.00 -40.30 -18.78
C SER A 27 -1.75 -39.26 -17.92
N ILE A 28 -2.73 -38.53 -18.47
CA ILE A 28 -3.31 -37.36 -17.81
C ILE A 28 -4.03 -37.68 -16.49
N PHE A 29 -4.71 -38.83 -16.38
CA PHE A 29 -5.41 -39.29 -15.18
C PHE A 29 -4.75 -40.49 -14.49
N LYS A 30 -3.71 -41.11 -15.09
CA LYS A 30 -3.07 -42.28 -14.52
C LYS A 30 -2.48 -41.99 -13.14
N ASP A 31 -2.79 -42.85 -12.17
CA ASP A 31 -2.35 -42.73 -10.77
C ASP A 31 -2.76 -41.40 -10.09
N LYS A 32 -3.79 -40.72 -10.61
CA LYS A 32 -4.28 -39.44 -10.10
C LYS A 32 -5.52 -39.59 -9.24
N THR A 33 -5.66 -38.71 -8.25
CA THR A 33 -6.93 -38.50 -7.55
C THR A 33 -7.77 -37.49 -8.33
N VAL A 34 -8.93 -37.91 -8.80
CA VAL A 34 -9.80 -37.16 -9.72
C VAL A 34 -11.15 -36.91 -9.07
N THR A 35 -11.74 -35.76 -9.32
CA THR A 35 -13.15 -35.50 -9.02
C THR A 35 -13.89 -35.07 -10.27
N GLU A 36 -15.09 -35.62 -10.46
CA GLU A 36 -16.07 -35.12 -11.44
C GLU A 36 -17.16 -34.31 -10.72
N LEU A 37 -17.38 -33.07 -11.16
CA LEU A 37 -18.49 -32.21 -10.73
C LEU A 37 -19.68 -32.32 -11.69
N GLY A 38 -20.85 -32.61 -11.13
CA GLY A 38 -22.08 -32.85 -11.89
C GLY A 38 -22.03 -34.20 -12.58
N CYS A 39 -21.68 -35.26 -11.84
CA CYS A 39 -21.45 -36.58 -12.44
C CYS A 39 -22.70 -37.21 -13.05
N GLY A 40 -23.91 -36.71 -12.74
CA GLY A 40 -25.14 -37.20 -13.33
C GLY A 40 -25.31 -38.71 -13.12
N ASN A 41 -25.41 -39.46 -14.21
CA ASN A 41 -25.54 -40.92 -14.18
C ASN A 41 -24.18 -41.67 -14.06
N GLY A 42 -23.06 -40.97 -13.86
CA GLY A 42 -21.73 -41.53 -13.66
C GLY A 42 -20.93 -41.87 -14.93
N TRP A 43 -21.47 -41.60 -16.13
CA TRP A 43 -20.87 -42.03 -17.39
C TRP A 43 -19.41 -41.57 -17.59
N ILE A 44 -19.13 -40.29 -17.38
CA ILE A 44 -17.77 -39.74 -17.53
C ILE A 44 -16.83 -40.30 -16.45
N SER A 45 -17.25 -40.34 -15.18
CA SER A 45 -16.47 -40.92 -14.08
C SER A 45 -16.02 -42.36 -14.38
N ILE A 46 -16.94 -43.21 -14.86
CA ILE A 46 -16.65 -44.59 -15.23
C ILE A 46 -15.74 -44.64 -16.45
N ALA A 47 -16.00 -43.82 -17.47
CA ALA A 47 -15.17 -43.77 -18.68
C ALA A 47 -13.73 -43.32 -18.38
N ILE A 48 -13.57 -42.41 -17.41
CA ILE A 48 -12.26 -41.98 -16.94
C ILE A 48 -11.51 -43.13 -16.27
N ALA A 49 -12.20 -43.87 -15.39
CA ALA A 49 -11.62 -44.97 -14.66
C ALA A 49 -11.20 -46.14 -15.57
N GLU A 50 -12.06 -46.50 -16.53
CA GLU A 50 -11.83 -47.60 -17.47
C GLU A 50 -10.65 -47.32 -18.40
N LYS A 51 -10.52 -46.08 -18.89
CA LYS A 51 -9.53 -45.75 -19.93
C LYS A 51 -8.14 -45.42 -19.37
N TRP A 52 -8.06 -44.73 -18.24
CA TRP A 52 -6.80 -44.10 -17.80
C TRP A 52 -6.28 -44.59 -16.44
N SER A 53 -6.89 -45.58 -15.82
CA SER A 53 -6.41 -46.19 -14.56
C SER A 53 -6.02 -45.15 -13.47
N PRO A 54 -6.94 -44.24 -13.07
CA PRO A 54 -6.71 -43.28 -12.00
C PRO A 54 -6.58 -43.97 -10.64
N LEU A 55 -5.91 -43.33 -9.68
CA LEU A 55 -5.83 -43.83 -8.31
C LEU A 55 -7.23 -43.91 -7.69
N LYS A 56 -8.01 -42.83 -7.87
CA LYS A 56 -9.39 -42.73 -7.39
C LYS A 56 -10.16 -41.67 -8.19
N VAL A 57 -11.44 -41.89 -8.43
CA VAL A 57 -12.41 -40.94 -9.02
C VAL A 57 -13.57 -40.75 -8.05
N TYR A 58 -13.80 -39.50 -7.64
CA TYR A 58 -14.97 -39.09 -6.86
C TYR A 58 -15.98 -38.41 -7.78
N GLY A 59 -17.09 -39.07 -8.10
CA GLY A 59 -18.20 -38.44 -8.81
C GLY A 59 -19.12 -37.73 -7.82
N LEU A 60 -19.29 -36.43 -8.00
CA LEU A 60 -20.04 -35.55 -7.10
C LEU A 60 -21.25 -34.96 -7.82
N ASP A 61 -22.41 -35.07 -7.20
CA ASP A 61 -23.65 -34.47 -7.69
C ASP A 61 -24.52 -34.01 -6.51
N ILE A 62 -25.20 -32.89 -6.64
CA ILE A 62 -26.11 -32.40 -5.60
C ILE A 62 -27.44 -33.18 -5.62
N ASN A 63 -27.75 -33.86 -6.73
CA ASN A 63 -28.98 -34.61 -6.87
C ASN A 63 -28.80 -36.05 -6.35
N PRO A 64 -29.46 -36.44 -5.24
CA PRO A 64 -29.32 -37.78 -4.67
C PRO A 64 -29.82 -38.90 -5.61
N ARG A 65 -30.71 -38.59 -6.56
CA ARG A 65 -31.16 -39.57 -7.57
C ARG A 65 -30.07 -39.85 -8.60
N ALA A 66 -29.32 -38.83 -9.00
CA ALA A 66 -28.21 -38.95 -9.95
C ALA A 66 -27.11 -39.84 -9.34
N VAL A 67 -26.71 -39.57 -8.10
CA VAL A 67 -25.74 -40.39 -7.34
C VAL A 67 -26.15 -41.86 -7.28
N LYS A 68 -27.41 -42.16 -6.98
CA LYS A 68 -27.91 -43.55 -6.96
C LYS A 68 -27.87 -44.22 -8.33
N ALA A 69 -28.23 -43.50 -9.39
CA ALA A 69 -28.14 -44.02 -10.76
C ALA A 69 -26.68 -44.31 -11.15
N ALA A 70 -25.76 -43.43 -10.77
CA ALA A 70 -24.32 -43.59 -10.99
C ALA A 70 -23.75 -44.84 -10.29
N TRP A 71 -24.16 -45.10 -9.04
CA TRP A 71 -23.81 -46.34 -8.34
C TRP A 71 -24.28 -47.59 -9.09
N ILE A 72 -25.54 -47.61 -9.57
CA ILE A 72 -26.07 -48.75 -10.33
C ILE A 72 -25.25 -48.96 -11.62
N ASN A 73 -25.00 -47.89 -12.38
CA ASN A 73 -24.20 -47.95 -13.60
C ASN A 73 -22.77 -48.44 -13.32
N LEU A 74 -22.15 -48.03 -12.21
CA LEU A 74 -20.83 -48.53 -11.82
C LEU A 74 -20.84 -50.04 -11.58
N PHE A 75 -21.82 -50.55 -10.83
CA PHE A 75 -21.95 -52.00 -10.61
C PHE A 75 -22.17 -52.77 -11.92
N LEU A 76 -22.99 -52.23 -12.84
CA LEU A 76 -23.26 -52.85 -14.13
C LEU A 76 -22.01 -52.94 -15.03
N ASN A 77 -21.07 -52.00 -14.91
CA ASN A 77 -19.85 -52.00 -15.72
C ASN A 77 -18.65 -52.64 -15.01
N ALA A 78 -18.73 -52.88 -13.69
CA ALA A 78 -17.65 -53.50 -12.92
C ALA A 78 -17.67 -55.04 -12.95
N LEU A 79 -18.75 -55.65 -13.43
CA LEU A 79 -18.97 -57.11 -13.42
C LEU A 79 -19.10 -57.65 -14.86
N ASP A 80 -18.61 -58.86 -15.09
CA ASP A 80 -18.78 -59.59 -16.34
C ASP A 80 -20.18 -60.22 -16.46
N GLU A 81 -20.43 -60.93 -17.57
CA GLU A 81 -21.72 -61.62 -17.82
C GLU A 81 -22.06 -62.70 -16.76
N ASN A 82 -21.08 -63.18 -15.99
CA ASN A 82 -21.26 -64.16 -14.93
C ASN A 82 -21.34 -63.51 -13.53
N GLY A 83 -21.29 -62.17 -13.46
CA GLY A 83 -21.30 -61.43 -12.20
C GLY A 83 -19.96 -61.42 -11.47
N LEU A 84 -18.84 -61.77 -12.13
CA LEU A 84 -17.50 -61.71 -11.55
C LEU A 84 -16.86 -60.34 -11.78
N PRO A 85 -16.04 -59.82 -10.84
CA PRO A 85 -15.38 -58.53 -11.02
C PRO A 85 -14.39 -58.51 -12.19
N ILE A 86 -14.44 -57.44 -12.97
CA ILE A 86 -13.51 -57.16 -14.07
C ILE A 86 -12.29 -56.43 -13.49
N TYR A 87 -11.10 -57.00 -13.72
CA TYR A 87 -9.83 -56.42 -13.28
C TYR A 87 -9.10 -55.75 -14.43
N ASP A 88 -8.52 -54.58 -14.15
CA ASP A 88 -7.62 -53.90 -15.07
C ASP A 88 -6.18 -54.45 -15.00
N GLY A 89 -5.27 -53.87 -15.80
CA GLY A 89 -3.87 -54.28 -15.87
C GLY A 89 -3.06 -54.10 -14.57
N GLU A 90 -3.61 -53.44 -13.54
CA GLU A 90 -3.01 -53.26 -12.21
C GLU A 90 -3.70 -54.12 -11.15
N GLY A 91 -4.63 -55.00 -11.55
CA GLY A 91 -5.35 -55.89 -10.65
C GLY A 91 -6.41 -55.17 -9.79
N LYS A 92 -6.89 -54.00 -10.22
CA LYS A 92 -7.99 -53.28 -9.57
C LYS A 92 -9.26 -53.35 -10.40
N THR A 93 -10.40 -53.21 -9.75
CA THR A 93 -11.72 -53.15 -10.38
C THR A 93 -12.20 -51.70 -10.47
N LEU A 94 -13.25 -51.44 -11.27
CA LEU A 94 -13.91 -50.13 -11.27
C LEU A 94 -14.45 -49.75 -9.87
N LEU A 95 -14.87 -50.73 -9.07
CA LEU A 95 -15.35 -50.52 -7.69
C LEU A 95 -14.22 -50.04 -6.76
N ASP A 96 -12.98 -50.43 -7.03
CA ASP A 96 -11.82 -49.92 -6.29
C ASP A 96 -11.50 -48.46 -6.67
N ARG A 97 -11.76 -48.11 -7.94
CA ARG A 97 -11.36 -46.82 -8.53
C ARG A 97 -12.40 -45.71 -8.43
N VAL A 98 -13.70 -46.01 -8.39
CA VAL A 98 -14.77 -44.98 -8.47
C VAL A 98 -15.67 -45.00 -7.23
N GLU A 99 -16.02 -43.81 -6.74
CA GLU A 99 -17.04 -43.61 -5.70
C GLU A 99 -17.95 -42.44 -6.08
N PHE A 100 -19.23 -42.50 -5.68
CA PHE A 100 -20.18 -41.41 -5.87
C PHE A 100 -20.75 -40.90 -4.55
N HIS A 101 -20.79 -39.58 -4.39
CA HIS A 101 -21.24 -38.91 -3.18
C HIS A 101 -22.20 -37.77 -3.49
N GLU A 102 -23.23 -37.61 -2.65
CA GLU A 102 -24.05 -36.40 -2.65
C GLU A 102 -23.21 -35.23 -2.13
N SER A 103 -23.05 -34.20 -2.94
CA SER A 103 -22.17 -33.07 -2.60
C SER A 103 -22.60 -31.81 -3.33
N ASP A 104 -22.65 -30.70 -2.59
CA ASP A 104 -22.73 -29.38 -3.19
C ASP A 104 -21.33 -28.97 -3.69
N LEU A 105 -21.11 -29.12 -4.99
CA LEU A 105 -19.80 -28.96 -5.63
C LEU A 105 -18.70 -29.77 -4.91
N LEU A 106 -17.66 -29.12 -4.38
CA LEU A 106 -16.49 -29.74 -3.77
C LEU A 106 -16.61 -29.87 -2.24
N ALA A 107 -17.79 -29.64 -1.65
CA ALA A 107 -18.02 -29.75 -0.21
C ALA A 107 -17.50 -31.08 0.36
N TYR A 108 -17.85 -32.22 -0.26
CA TYR A 108 -17.40 -33.54 0.16
C TYR A 108 -15.86 -33.64 0.23
N CYS A 109 -15.16 -33.18 -0.81
CA CYS A 109 -13.69 -33.21 -0.83
C CYS A 109 -13.08 -32.31 0.24
N ARG A 110 -13.67 -31.13 0.49
CA ARG A 110 -13.20 -30.18 1.51
C ARG A 110 -13.39 -30.71 2.92
N GLU A 111 -14.56 -31.28 3.22
CA GLU A 111 -14.90 -31.85 4.52
C GLU A 111 -14.01 -33.06 4.86
N ASN A 112 -13.72 -33.89 3.85
CA ASN A 112 -12.87 -35.07 3.99
C ASN A 112 -11.37 -34.80 3.76
N LYS A 113 -10.97 -33.53 3.56
CA LYS A 113 -9.57 -33.10 3.32
C LYS A 113 -8.88 -33.86 2.17
N ILE A 114 -9.63 -34.10 1.10
CA ILE A 114 -9.15 -34.81 -0.09
C ILE A 114 -8.42 -33.80 -0.99
N GLU A 115 -7.14 -34.04 -1.25
CA GLU A 115 -6.37 -33.27 -2.23
C GLU A 115 -6.48 -33.88 -3.63
N LEU A 116 -6.79 -33.04 -4.62
CA LEU A 116 -7.13 -33.46 -5.96
C LEU A 116 -6.02 -33.16 -6.96
N ASP A 117 -5.66 -34.14 -7.80
CA ASP A 117 -4.78 -33.92 -8.95
C ASP A 117 -5.56 -33.37 -10.16
N ARG A 118 -6.84 -33.73 -10.28
CA ARG A 118 -7.72 -33.35 -11.38
C ARG A 118 -9.11 -33.03 -10.89
N ILE A 119 -9.69 -31.97 -11.44
CA ILE A 119 -11.10 -31.62 -11.26
C ILE A 119 -11.69 -31.52 -12.65
N VAL A 120 -12.66 -32.36 -12.97
CA VAL A 120 -13.39 -32.30 -14.23
C VAL A 120 -14.82 -31.87 -13.94
N GLY A 121 -15.41 -30.99 -14.74
CA GLY A 121 -16.76 -30.50 -14.49
C GLY A 121 -17.54 -30.21 -15.76
N CYS A 122 -18.71 -30.84 -15.87
CA CYS A 122 -19.74 -30.49 -16.85
C CYS A 122 -20.99 -30.06 -16.09
N ILE A 123 -20.89 -28.93 -15.39
CA ILE A 123 -21.95 -28.41 -14.51
C ILE A 123 -22.88 -27.42 -15.24
N PRO A 124 -24.15 -27.29 -14.82
CA PRO A 124 -25.12 -26.42 -15.48
C PRO A 124 -24.71 -24.94 -15.54
N GLN A 125 -25.12 -24.27 -16.62
CA GLN A 125 -25.02 -22.82 -16.80
C GLN A 125 -26.43 -22.23 -16.87
N ILE A 126 -26.93 -21.73 -15.74
CA ILE A 126 -28.31 -21.26 -15.62
C ILE A 126 -28.30 -19.77 -15.31
N LEU A 127 -29.05 -19.01 -16.10
CA LEU A 127 -29.21 -17.57 -15.92
C LEU A 127 -30.24 -17.32 -14.83
N ASN A 128 -29.91 -16.48 -13.85
CA ASN A 128 -30.84 -16.09 -12.80
C ASN A 128 -31.09 -14.57 -12.83
N PRO A 129 -32.06 -14.08 -13.61
CA PRO A 129 -32.58 -12.74 -13.44
C PRO A 129 -33.52 -12.74 -12.22
N ASN A 130 -33.06 -12.25 -11.07
CA ASN A 130 -33.86 -11.88 -9.89
C ASN A 130 -34.92 -12.91 -9.38
N PRO A 131 -34.84 -13.42 -8.13
CA PRO A 131 -35.78 -14.41 -7.57
C PRO A 131 -37.28 -14.08 -7.73
N GLU A 132 -37.66 -12.80 -7.70
CA GLU A 132 -39.05 -12.35 -7.92
C GLU A 132 -39.54 -12.57 -9.36
N ALA A 133 -38.66 -12.51 -10.37
CA ALA A 133 -39.03 -12.74 -11.78
C ALA A 133 -39.22 -14.23 -12.10
N MET A 134 -38.47 -15.12 -11.45
CA MET A 134 -38.64 -16.58 -11.54
C MET A 134 -40.04 -17.03 -11.13
N SER A 135 -40.65 -16.40 -10.12
CA SER A 135 -42.04 -16.68 -9.70
C SER A 135 -43.09 -16.35 -10.77
N LYS A 136 -42.76 -15.49 -11.74
CA LYS A 136 -43.63 -15.09 -12.85
C LYS A 136 -43.34 -15.83 -14.17
N MET A 137 -42.16 -16.45 -14.30
CA MET A 137 -41.70 -17.14 -15.53
C MET A 137 -42.06 -18.62 -15.60
N ILE A 138 -42.56 -19.23 -14.50
CA ILE A 138 -43.01 -20.62 -14.53
C ILE A 138 -44.34 -20.68 -15.28
N THR A 139 -44.29 -21.08 -16.56
CA THR A 139 -45.49 -21.48 -17.30
C THR A 139 -46.08 -22.74 -16.66
N GLU A 140 -47.41 -22.80 -16.54
CA GLU A 140 -48.20 -23.92 -15.96
C GLU A 140 -47.92 -25.33 -16.57
N ASN A 141 -47.07 -25.43 -17.61
CA ASN A 141 -46.75 -26.66 -18.32
C ASN A 141 -45.32 -27.21 -18.09
N ALA A 142 -44.51 -26.64 -17.19
CA ALA A 142 -43.22 -27.22 -16.84
C ALA A 142 -43.40 -28.49 -15.99
N SER A 143 -42.79 -29.62 -16.38
CA SER A 143 -42.94 -30.87 -15.64
C SER A 143 -42.30 -30.77 -14.25
N GLU A 144 -42.93 -31.36 -13.22
CA GLU A 144 -42.38 -31.43 -11.86
C GLU A 144 -40.95 -31.99 -11.85
N GLU A 145 -40.64 -32.91 -12.76
CA GLU A 145 -39.33 -33.56 -12.89
C GLU A 145 -38.24 -32.63 -13.44
N PHE A 146 -38.59 -31.72 -14.35
CA PHE A 146 -37.69 -30.68 -14.89
C PHE A 146 -37.46 -29.54 -13.88
N LEU A 147 -38.52 -29.16 -13.16
CA LEU A 147 -38.42 -28.16 -12.09
C LEU A 147 -37.56 -28.68 -10.91
N TYR A 148 -37.63 -29.97 -10.58
CA TYR A 148 -36.83 -30.57 -9.50
C TYR A 148 -35.35 -30.79 -9.89
N SER A 149 -35.04 -30.95 -11.19
CA SER A 149 -33.67 -31.27 -11.66
C SER A 149 -32.76 -30.05 -11.81
N LEU A 150 -33.31 -28.88 -12.17
CA LEU A 150 -32.53 -27.65 -12.36
C LEU A 150 -32.60 -26.70 -11.16
N SER A 151 -33.70 -26.68 -10.38
CA SER A 151 -33.89 -25.72 -9.27
C SER A 151 -32.81 -25.80 -8.18
N ASN A 152 -32.25 -26.97 -7.92
CA ASN A 152 -31.16 -27.16 -6.94
C ASN A 152 -29.84 -26.48 -7.36
N TYR A 153 -29.68 -26.14 -8.65
CA TYR A 153 -28.48 -25.51 -9.20
C TYR A 153 -28.63 -23.98 -9.41
N CYS A 154 -29.81 -23.41 -9.13
CA CYS A 154 -30.21 -22.06 -9.55
C CYS A 154 -29.99 -20.95 -8.49
N ALA A 155 -29.44 -21.25 -7.32
CA ALA A 155 -29.25 -20.23 -6.28
C ALA A 155 -28.25 -19.15 -6.75
N LEU A 156 -28.48 -17.89 -6.33
CA LEU A 156 -27.50 -16.79 -6.52
C LEU A 156 -26.21 -17.15 -5.78
N GLN A 157 -25.07 -17.08 -6.48
CA GLN A 157 -23.78 -17.46 -5.91
C GLN A 157 -23.02 -16.25 -5.33
N GLY A 158 -23.45 -15.04 -5.63
CA GLY A 158 -22.85 -13.79 -5.15
C GLY A 158 -21.67 -13.32 -5.99
N PHE A 159 -21.61 -13.73 -7.27
CA PHE A 159 -20.53 -13.41 -8.20
C PHE A 159 -21.01 -12.50 -9.34
N VAL A 160 -20.09 -11.70 -9.89
CA VAL A 160 -20.36 -10.90 -11.10
C VAL A 160 -20.75 -11.80 -12.28
N GLU A 161 -20.27 -13.04 -12.27
CA GLU A 161 -20.56 -14.08 -13.25
C GLU A 161 -21.99 -14.65 -13.18
N ASP A 162 -22.75 -14.39 -12.10
CA ASP A 162 -24.17 -14.79 -11.98
C ASP A 162 -25.03 -14.20 -13.11
N GLN A 163 -24.76 -12.95 -13.51
CA GLN A 163 -25.49 -12.27 -14.60
C GLN A 163 -25.33 -12.96 -15.97
N PHE A 164 -24.31 -13.81 -16.12
CA PHE A 164 -24.02 -14.56 -17.34
C PHE A 164 -24.34 -16.06 -17.21
N GLY A 165 -24.93 -16.47 -16.08
CA GLY A 165 -25.20 -17.88 -15.76
C GLY A 165 -23.94 -18.71 -15.52
N LEU A 166 -22.86 -18.06 -15.10
CA LEU A 166 -21.55 -18.67 -14.85
C LEU A 166 -21.20 -18.70 -13.35
N GLY A 167 -22.08 -18.24 -12.46
CA GLY A 167 -21.83 -18.15 -11.02
C GLY A 167 -21.48 -19.49 -10.37
N LEU A 168 -22.17 -20.58 -10.75
CA LEU A 168 -21.88 -21.92 -10.23
C LEU A 168 -20.47 -22.39 -10.59
N ILE A 169 -20.02 -22.09 -11.82
CA ILE A 169 -18.66 -22.40 -12.29
C ILE A 169 -17.64 -21.53 -11.57
N ALA A 170 -17.92 -20.25 -11.37
CA ALA A 170 -17.06 -19.35 -10.60
C ALA A 170 -16.82 -19.89 -9.18
N ARG A 171 -17.88 -20.33 -8.50
CA ARG A 171 -17.78 -20.97 -7.17
C ARG A 171 -17.01 -22.28 -7.21
N ALA A 172 -17.29 -23.15 -8.19
CA ALA A 172 -16.58 -24.42 -8.37
C ALA A 172 -15.06 -24.21 -8.56
N VAL A 173 -14.68 -23.17 -9.30
CA VAL A 173 -13.28 -22.82 -9.54
C VAL A 173 -12.62 -22.35 -8.24
N GLU A 174 -13.25 -21.46 -7.47
CA GLU A 174 -12.69 -20.96 -6.20
C GLU A 174 -12.60 -22.05 -5.13
N GLU A 175 -13.62 -22.91 -5.01
CA GLU A 175 -13.55 -24.12 -4.17
C GLU A 175 -12.45 -25.06 -4.67
N GLY A 176 -12.29 -25.18 -5.99
CA GLY A 176 -11.26 -25.97 -6.63
C GLY A 176 -9.86 -25.52 -6.23
N ILE A 177 -9.59 -24.21 -6.16
CA ILE A 177 -8.29 -23.66 -5.72
C ILE A 177 -7.94 -24.17 -4.31
N ALA A 178 -8.93 -24.36 -3.45
CA ALA A 178 -8.71 -24.82 -2.08
C ALA A 178 -8.23 -26.29 -2.00
N VAL A 179 -8.70 -27.15 -2.88
CA VAL A 179 -8.49 -28.62 -2.79
C VAL A 179 -7.54 -29.17 -3.85
N ILE A 180 -7.31 -28.45 -4.94
CA ILE A 180 -6.44 -28.92 -6.02
C ILE A 180 -4.98 -28.88 -5.60
N LYS A 181 -4.18 -29.89 -5.93
CA LYS A 181 -2.72 -29.87 -5.72
C LYS A 181 -2.08 -28.78 -6.59
N PRO A 182 -0.88 -28.27 -6.24
CA PRO A 182 -0.25 -27.17 -6.98
C PRO A 182 -0.11 -27.42 -8.49
N MET A 183 0.22 -28.65 -8.90
CA MET A 183 0.34 -29.06 -10.31
C MET A 183 -0.94 -29.70 -10.86
N GLY A 184 -2.06 -29.51 -10.19
CA GLY A 184 -3.35 -30.05 -10.63
C GLY A 184 -3.94 -29.25 -11.79
N ILE A 185 -4.86 -29.89 -12.49
CA ILE A 185 -5.52 -29.32 -13.69
C ILE A 185 -7.03 -29.40 -13.49
N MET A 186 -7.71 -28.30 -13.78
CA MET A 186 -9.17 -28.27 -13.88
C MET A 186 -9.61 -28.34 -15.33
N ILE A 187 -10.57 -29.19 -15.66
CA ILE A 187 -11.10 -29.33 -17.01
C ILE A 187 -12.60 -29.07 -16.97
N PHE A 188 -13.05 -28.01 -17.64
CA PHE A 188 -14.46 -27.64 -17.64
C PHE A 188 -15.05 -27.61 -19.04
N ASN A 189 -16.29 -28.09 -19.15
CA ASN A 189 -17.12 -27.92 -20.33
C ASN A 189 -17.95 -26.64 -20.20
N ILE A 190 -17.76 -25.69 -21.11
CA ILE A 190 -18.29 -24.32 -21.00
C ILE A 190 -19.11 -23.99 -22.24
N GLY A 191 -20.42 -23.76 -22.06
CA GLY A 191 -21.27 -23.20 -23.09
C GLY A 191 -20.89 -21.75 -23.38
N GLY A 192 -20.73 -21.42 -24.65
CA GLY A 192 -20.22 -20.13 -25.13
C GLY A 192 -21.26 -19.05 -25.32
N ARG A 193 -22.48 -19.20 -24.77
CA ARG A 193 -23.55 -18.18 -24.87
C ARG A 193 -23.08 -16.80 -24.37
N PRO A 194 -22.36 -16.68 -23.23
CA PRO A 194 -21.81 -15.39 -22.76
C PRO A 194 -20.69 -14.80 -23.63
N GLY A 195 -20.27 -15.51 -24.66
CA GLY A 195 -19.14 -15.13 -25.50
C GLY A 195 -17.78 -15.55 -24.95
N GLN A 196 -16.84 -15.78 -25.87
CA GLN A 196 -15.57 -16.44 -25.53
C GLN A 196 -14.73 -15.63 -24.54
N GLY A 197 -14.74 -14.30 -24.65
CA GLY A 197 -14.00 -13.41 -23.74
C GLY A 197 -14.48 -13.53 -22.29
N VAL A 198 -15.80 -13.54 -22.06
CA VAL A 198 -16.38 -13.69 -20.70
C VAL A 198 -16.06 -15.07 -20.13
N CYS A 199 -16.22 -16.12 -20.94
CA CYS A 199 -15.93 -17.50 -20.53
C CYS A 199 -14.46 -17.71 -20.12
N LYS A 200 -13.51 -17.11 -20.85
CA LYS A 200 -12.09 -17.16 -20.48
C LYS A 200 -11.79 -16.32 -19.24
N ARG A 201 -12.31 -15.09 -19.20
CA ARG A 201 -12.07 -14.16 -18.10
C ARG A 201 -12.46 -14.74 -16.74
N LEU A 202 -13.49 -15.59 -16.68
CA LEU A 202 -13.89 -16.31 -15.46
C LEU A 202 -12.72 -17.03 -14.77
N PHE A 203 -11.86 -17.70 -15.55
CA PHE A 203 -10.71 -18.44 -15.00
C PHE A 203 -9.47 -17.56 -14.93
N GLU A 204 -9.19 -16.76 -15.97
CA GLU A 204 -8.01 -15.89 -16.02
C GLU A 204 -7.96 -14.93 -14.82
N ARG A 205 -9.08 -14.30 -14.48
CA ARG A 205 -9.14 -13.37 -13.32
C ARG A 205 -8.88 -14.06 -11.97
N ARG A 206 -9.01 -15.39 -11.90
CA ARG A 206 -8.75 -16.24 -10.72
C ARG A 206 -7.34 -16.83 -10.75
N GLY A 207 -6.49 -16.38 -11.68
CA GLY A 207 -5.09 -16.78 -11.77
C GLY A 207 -4.86 -18.06 -12.56
N PHE A 208 -5.78 -18.46 -13.44
CA PHE A 208 -5.58 -19.62 -14.31
C PHE A 208 -5.04 -19.24 -15.68
N GLN A 209 -4.17 -20.08 -16.23
CA GLN A 209 -3.86 -20.16 -17.65
C GLN A 209 -4.79 -21.17 -18.31
N ILE A 210 -5.43 -20.77 -19.41
CA ILE A 210 -6.44 -21.59 -20.10
C ILE A 210 -5.91 -22.08 -21.42
N THR A 211 -6.06 -23.37 -21.67
CA THR A 211 -5.91 -23.99 -23.00
C THR A 211 -7.27 -24.49 -23.46
N LYS A 212 -7.71 -24.05 -24.64
CA LYS A 212 -8.92 -24.58 -25.29
C LYS A 212 -8.57 -25.90 -25.98
N LEU A 213 -8.97 -27.02 -25.39
CA LEU A 213 -8.68 -28.36 -25.89
C LEU A 213 -9.56 -28.71 -27.09
N TRP A 214 -10.83 -28.34 -27.00
CA TRP A 214 -11.85 -28.70 -27.98
C TRP A 214 -12.96 -27.65 -28.02
N GLN A 215 -13.59 -27.51 -29.17
CA GLN A 215 -14.77 -26.67 -29.34
C GLN A 215 -15.65 -27.23 -30.45
N THR A 216 -16.95 -27.25 -30.21
CA THR A 216 -17.97 -27.58 -31.21
C THR A 216 -19.16 -26.62 -31.09
N LYS A 217 -20.16 -26.77 -31.96
CA LYS A 217 -21.45 -26.09 -31.85
C LYS A 217 -22.51 -27.14 -31.54
N VAL A 218 -23.38 -26.84 -30.58
CA VAL A 218 -24.49 -27.72 -30.18
C VAL A 218 -25.80 -26.97 -30.36
N MET A 219 -26.85 -27.71 -30.70
CA MET A 219 -28.18 -27.11 -30.86
C MET A 219 -28.67 -26.59 -29.50
N GLN A 220 -29.25 -25.39 -29.50
CA GLN A 220 -29.93 -24.90 -28.30
C GLN A 220 -31.15 -25.78 -28.05
N ALA A 221 -31.29 -26.29 -26.83
CA ALA A 221 -32.46 -27.06 -26.44
C ALA A 221 -33.73 -26.20 -26.56
N ALA A 222 -34.79 -26.77 -27.13
CA ALA A 222 -36.00 -26.03 -27.50
C ALA A 222 -36.80 -25.49 -26.30
N ASP A 223 -36.57 -26.06 -25.13
CA ASP A 223 -37.15 -25.72 -23.83
C ASP A 223 -36.34 -24.65 -23.06
N THR A 224 -35.17 -24.24 -23.56
CA THR A 224 -34.37 -23.21 -22.91
C THR A 224 -34.89 -21.82 -23.29
N ASP A 225 -35.51 -21.12 -22.34
CA ASP A 225 -35.88 -19.72 -22.53
C ASP A 225 -34.63 -18.81 -22.54
N ILE A 226 -34.48 -18.03 -23.62
CA ILE A 226 -33.41 -17.05 -23.79
C ILE A 226 -33.92 -15.60 -23.68
N SER A 227 -35.19 -15.38 -23.32
CA SER A 227 -35.79 -14.05 -23.18
C SER A 227 -35.05 -13.17 -22.16
N ALA A 228 -34.58 -13.76 -21.06
CA ALA A 228 -33.76 -13.08 -20.05
C ALA A 228 -32.47 -12.47 -20.64
N LEU A 229 -31.85 -13.13 -21.63
CA LEU A 229 -30.64 -12.64 -22.29
C LEU A 229 -30.89 -11.40 -23.14
N VAL A 230 -32.07 -11.33 -23.76
CA VAL A 230 -32.52 -10.17 -24.54
C VAL A 230 -32.65 -8.94 -23.63
N GLU A 231 -33.16 -9.11 -22.42
CA GLU A 231 -33.30 -8.05 -21.43
C GLU A 231 -31.94 -7.56 -20.92
N ILE A 232 -31.01 -8.46 -20.63
CA ILE A 232 -29.63 -8.11 -20.27
C ILE A 232 -28.95 -7.34 -21.40
N GLU A 233 -29.11 -7.77 -22.66
CA GLU A 233 -28.58 -7.07 -23.84
C GLU A 233 -29.22 -5.69 -24.08
N ARG A 234 -30.40 -5.44 -23.54
CA ARG A 234 -31.08 -4.14 -23.62
C ARG A 234 -30.52 -3.16 -22.60
N ASN A 235 -30.15 -3.65 -21.42
CA ASN A 235 -29.73 -2.84 -20.27
C ASN A 235 -28.21 -2.80 -20.09
N SER A 236 -27.44 -3.50 -20.93
CA SER A 236 -25.97 -3.55 -20.88
C SER A 236 -25.33 -3.43 -22.26
N HIS A 237 -24.04 -3.11 -22.30
CA HIS A 237 -23.23 -3.13 -23.53
C HIS A 237 -22.77 -4.56 -23.92
N HIS A 238 -23.13 -5.57 -23.13
CA HIS A 238 -22.75 -6.95 -23.40
C HIS A 238 -23.55 -7.52 -24.58
N ARG A 239 -22.95 -8.46 -25.32
CA ARG A 239 -23.57 -9.14 -26.47
C ARG A 239 -23.33 -10.64 -26.36
N PHE A 240 -24.42 -11.40 -26.27
CA PHE A 240 -24.36 -12.86 -26.25
C PHE A 240 -24.05 -13.41 -27.65
N GLU A 241 -23.52 -14.63 -27.70
CA GLU A 241 -23.09 -15.30 -28.93
C GLU A 241 -23.95 -16.54 -29.22
N PHE A 242 -24.82 -16.42 -30.23
CA PHE A 242 -25.58 -17.53 -30.82
C PHE A 242 -25.28 -17.67 -32.30
N PHE A 243 -25.64 -18.79 -32.92
CA PHE A 243 -25.48 -19.03 -34.35
C PHE A 243 -26.78 -19.53 -34.97
N MET A 244 -27.04 -19.17 -36.23
CA MET A 244 -28.19 -19.69 -36.98
C MET A 244 -27.90 -21.12 -37.44
N GLY A 245 -28.40 -22.12 -36.70
CA GLY A 245 -28.06 -23.54 -36.91
C GLY A 245 -26.58 -23.85 -36.66
N LEU A 246 -26.14 -25.06 -37.04
CA LEU A 246 -24.77 -25.55 -36.80
C LEU A 246 -23.73 -25.02 -37.80
N VAL A 247 -24.18 -24.63 -39.00
CA VAL A 247 -23.30 -24.27 -40.12
C VAL A 247 -22.91 -22.78 -40.12
N SER A 248 -23.68 -21.92 -39.44
CA SER A 248 -23.38 -20.49 -39.41
C SER A 248 -22.12 -20.20 -38.59
N ASP A 249 -21.19 -19.43 -39.14
CA ASP A 249 -19.93 -19.02 -38.48
C ASP A 249 -19.97 -17.62 -37.90
N GLN A 250 -21.01 -16.84 -38.20
CA GLN A 250 -21.17 -15.49 -37.68
C GLN A 250 -22.09 -15.51 -36.45
N PRO A 251 -21.63 -14.98 -35.30
CA PRO A 251 -22.45 -14.91 -34.12
C PRO A 251 -23.53 -13.83 -34.25
N ILE A 252 -24.75 -14.16 -33.83
CA ILE A 252 -25.89 -13.26 -33.68
C ILE A 252 -26.12 -12.98 -32.19
N CYS A 253 -26.65 -11.79 -31.89
CA CYS A 253 -26.98 -11.41 -30.50
C CYS A 253 -28.23 -12.13 -30.01
N ALA A 254 -28.48 -12.12 -28.69
CA ALA A 254 -29.65 -12.73 -28.08
C ALA A 254 -30.96 -12.19 -28.67
N ARG A 255 -31.05 -10.87 -28.93
CA ARG A 255 -32.24 -10.28 -29.58
C ARG A 255 -32.57 -10.92 -30.92
N THR A 256 -31.57 -11.07 -31.78
CA THR A 256 -31.73 -11.67 -33.11
C THR A 256 -32.02 -13.18 -32.99
N ALA A 257 -31.34 -13.87 -32.07
CA ALA A 257 -31.56 -15.28 -31.83
C ALA A 257 -33.01 -15.56 -31.38
N TRP A 258 -33.51 -14.79 -30.41
CA TRP A 258 -34.88 -14.91 -29.90
C TRP A 258 -35.93 -14.66 -30.99
N ALA A 259 -35.75 -13.60 -31.79
CA ALA A 259 -36.64 -13.31 -32.91
C ALA A 259 -36.61 -14.42 -33.99
N TYR A 260 -35.44 -14.99 -34.25
CA TYR A 260 -35.28 -16.07 -35.22
C TYR A 260 -35.95 -17.37 -34.77
N VAL A 261 -35.79 -17.75 -33.49
CA VAL A 261 -36.45 -18.92 -32.90
C VAL A 261 -37.98 -18.79 -32.95
N ASN A 262 -38.51 -17.62 -32.57
CA ASN A 262 -39.95 -17.36 -32.63
C ASN A 262 -40.51 -17.35 -34.06
N SER A 263 -39.66 -17.20 -35.07
CA SER A 263 -40.02 -17.30 -36.49
C SER A 263 -39.88 -18.72 -37.04
N GLY A 264 -39.65 -19.74 -36.19
CA GLY A 264 -39.45 -21.14 -36.57
C GLY A 264 -38.01 -21.51 -36.95
N GLY A 265 -37.06 -20.58 -36.79
CA GLY A 265 -35.64 -20.83 -36.97
C GLY A 265 -35.06 -21.67 -35.83
N ARG A 266 -33.92 -22.32 -36.08
CA ARG A 266 -33.16 -23.03 -35.03
C ARG A 266 -31.83 -22.32 -34.78
N ILE A 267 -31.45 -22.21 -33.51
CA ILE A 267 -30.18 -21.61 -33.10
C ILE A 267 -29.27 -22.65 -32.47
N SER A 268 -27.97 -22.40 -32.54
CA SER A 268 -26.94 -23.16 -31.84
C SER A 268 -26.06 -22.22 -31.03
N HIS A 269 -25.28 -22.78 -30.10
CA HIS A 269 -24.24 -22.05 -29.40
C HIS A 269 -22.96 -22.89 -29.39
N SER A 270 -21.81 -22.23 -29.18
CA SER A 270 -20.57 -22.98 -29.04
C SER A 270 -20.49 -23.69 -27.69
N LEU A 271 -19.75 -24.79 -27.64
CA LEU A 271 -19.44 -25.54 -26.43
C LEU A 271 -17.93 -25.80 -26.45
N SER A 272 -17.21 -25.34 -25.44
CA SER A 272 -15.75 -25.37 -25.39
C SER A 272 -15.28 -26.16 -24.17
N VAL A 273 -14.28 -27.02 -24.37
CA VAL A 273 -13.60 -27.73 -23.28
C VAL A 273 -12.31 -27.01 -22.96
N TYR A 274 -12.22 -26.48 -21.74
CA TYR A 274 -11.07 -25.73 -21.24
C TYR A 274 -10.26 -26.55 -20.25
N SER A 275 -8.96 -26.64 -20.48
CA SER A 275 -7.97 -27.07 -19.49
C SER A 275 -7.40 -25.83 -18.81
N CYS A 276 -7.55 -25.76 -17.50
CA CYS A 276 -7.19 -24.62 -16.67
C CYS A 276 -6.13 -25.05 -15.66
N GLN A 277 -4.97 -24.41 -15.70
CA GLN A 277 -3.89 -24.62 -14.74
C GLN A 277 -3.61 -23.33 -13.98
N LEU A 278 -3.39 -23.42 -12.67
CA LEU A 278 -3.02 -22.26 -11.86
C LEU A 278 -1.66 -21.70 -12.29
N ARG A 279 -1.62 -20.40 -12.53
CA ARG A 279 -0.37 -19.62 -12.53
C ARG A 279 0.16 -19.63 -11.11
N GLN A 280 1.47 -19.86 -10.93
CA GLN A 280 2.16 -19.79 -9.64
C GLN A 280 1.31 -20.32 -8.45
N PRO A 281 0.96 -21.61 -8.45
CA PRO A 281 -0.16 -22.17 -7.68
C PRO A 281 -0.11 -21.90 -6.18
N ASN A 282 1.08 -21.92 -5.58
CA ASN A 282 1.24 -21.66 -4.15
C ASN A 282 0.85 -20.23 -3.80
N HIS A 283 1.25 -19.24 -4.61
CA HIS A 283 0.91 -17.83 -4.39
C HIS A 283 -0.58 -17.57 -4.60
N VAL A 284 -1.18 -18.12 -5.66
CA VAL A 284 -2.63 -17.98 -5.89
C VAL A 284 -3.43 -18.59 -4.75
N LYS A 285 -3.05 -19.77 -4.25
CA LYS A 285 -3.69 -20.37 -3.07
C LYS A 285 -3.62 -19.47 -1.84
N VAL A 286 -2.47 -18.87 -1.55
CA VAL A 286 -2.31 -17.92 -0.43
C VAL A 286 -3.26 -16.72 -0.58
N ILE A 287 -3.40 -16.17 -1.78
CA ILE A 287 -4.32 -15.06 -2.07
C ILE A 287 -5.77 -15.46 -1.76
N PHE A 288 -6.23 -16.60 -2.29
CA PHE A 288 -7.60 -17.05 -2.06
C PHE A 288 -7.86 -17.46 -0.61
N ASP A 289 -6.86 -18.01 0.09
CA ASP A 289 -6.97 -18.32 1.51
C ASP A 289 -7.04 -17.07 2.39
N PHE A 290 -6.40 -15.97 1.99
CA PHE A 290 -6.59 -14.68 2.64
C PHE A 290 -8.03 -14.17 2.43
N LEU A 291 -8.54 -14.22 1.20
CA LEU A 291 -9.86 -13.71 0.84
C LEU A 291 -11.02 -14.45 1.54
N LYS A 292 -10.87 -15.75 1.82
CA LYS A 292 -11.86 -16.55 2.56
C LYS A 292 -12.11 -16.04 4.00
N ASN A 293 -11.18 -15.33 4.61
CA ASN A 293 -11.28 -14.88 6.01
C ASN A 293 -12.05 -13.55 6.15
N GLY A 294 -13.23 -13.45 5.55
CA GLY A 294 -14.12 -12.28 5.70
C GLY A 294 -13.94 -11.16 4.66
N PHE A 295 -13.26 -11.41 3.54
CA PHE A 295 -13.03 -10.43 2.46
C PHE A 295 -13.74 -10.80 1.15
N GLN A 296 -14.91 -11.42 1.24
CA GLN A 296 -15.64 -11.91 0.06
C GLN A 296 -16.01 -10.79 -0.92
N ALA A 297 -16.30 -9.58 -0.42
CA ALA A 297 -16.49 -8.39 -1.26
C ALA A 297 -15.25 -8.06 -2.11
N VAL A 298 -14.04 -8.28 -1.59
CA VAL A 298 -12.78 -8.07 -2.31
C VAL A 298 -12.52 -9.16 -3.34
N SER A 299 -13.02 -10.38 -3.13
CA SER A 299 -12.92 -11.46 -4.14
C SER A 299 -13.55 -11.02 -5.47
N SER A 300 -14.65 -10.28 -5.41
CA SER A 300 -15.33 -9.77 -6.60
C SER A 300 -14.52 -8.75 -7.42
N SER A 301 -13.53 -8.09 -6.80
CA SER A 301 -12.67 -7.10 -7.45
C SER A 301 -11.26 -7.62 -7.74
N LEU A 302 -10.93 -8.85 -7.32
CA LEU A 302 -9.71 -9.55 -7.74
C LEU A 302 -9.72 -9.73 -9.27
N ASP A 303 -8.63 -9.28 -9.90
CA ASP A 303 -8.37 -9.51 -11.31
C ASP A 303 -6.90 -9.92 -11.50
N LEU A 304 -6.68 -11.22 -11.65
CA LEU A 304 -5.40 -11.84 -11.99
C LEU A 304 -5.30 -12.20 -13.48
N SER A 305 -6.09 -11.55 -14.34
CA SER A 305 -5.90 -11.67 -15.79
C SER A 305 -4.75 -10.75 -16.22
N PHE A 306 -3.85 -11.26 -17.06
CA PHE A 306 -2.67 -10.52 -17.51
C PHE A 306 -2.46 -10.78 -19.00
N GLU A 307 -2.18 -9.72 -19.75
CA GLU A 307 -1.77 -9.82 -21.16
C GLU A 307 -0.29 -10.20 -21.29
N ASP A 308 0.54 -9.78 -20.33
CA ASP A 308 1.98 -10.02 -20.26
C ASP A 308 2.30 -10.91 -19.06
N ASP A 309 2.89 -12.08 -19.31
CA ASP A 309 3.26 -13.04 -18.26
C ASP A 309 4.29 -12.46 -17.28
N SER A 310 5.15 -11.52 -17.71
CA SER A 310 6.11 -10.87 -16.81
C SER A 310 5.43 -10.01 -15.74
N VAL A 311 4.30 -9.37 -16.07
CA VAL A 311 3.49 -8.61 -15.11
C VAL A 311 2.80 -9.55 -14.12
N ALA A 312 2.33 -10.71 -14.59
CA ALA A 312 1.77 -11.75 -13.73
C ALA A 312 2.83 -12.27 -12.76
N ASP A 313 4.06 -12.47 -13.26
CA ASP A 313 5.17 -13.02 -12.50
C ASP A 313 5.64 -12.11 -11.37
N GLU A 314 5.46 -10.79 -11.49
CA GLU A 314 5.73 -9.84 -10.40
C GLU A 314 4.51 -9.60 -9.48
N LYS A 315 3.31 -9.48 -10.04
CA LYS A 315 2.12 -9.08 -9.28
C LYS A 315 1.59 -10.20 -8.38
N ILE A 316 1.54 -11.44 -8.88
CA ILE A 316 0.97 -12.57 -8.11
C ILE A 316 1.78 -12.85 -6.84
N PRO A 317 3.12 -12.96 -6.86
CA PRO A 317 3.88 -13.16 -5.64
C PRO A 317 3.75 -11.99 -4.66
N PHE A 318 3.76 -10.75 -5.16
CA PHE A 318 3.57 -9.59 -4.31
C PHE A 318 2.21 -9.60 -3.60
N LEU A 319 1.12 -9.96 -4.30
CA LEU A 319 -0.19 -10.10 -3.67
C LEU A 319 -0.20 -11.20 -2.61
N ALA A 320 0.45 -12.34 -2.87
CA ALA A 320 0.59 -13.39 -1.85
C ALA A 320 1.41 -12.93 -0.64
N TYR A 321 2.50 -12.19 -0.86
CA TYR A 321 3.31 -11.59 0.19
C TYR A 321 2.51 -10.57 1.02
N LEU A 322 1.78 -9.67 0.37
CA LEU A 322 0.93 -8.68 1.02
C LEU A 322 -0.19 -9.34 1.82
N ALA A 323 -0.84 -10.38 1.26
CA ALA A 323 -1.84 -11.17 1.95
C ALA A 323 -1.30 -11.79 3.25
N ASN A 324 -0.10 -12.37 3.21
CA ASN A 324 0.56 -12.92 4.40
C ASN A 324 0.88 -11.83 5.44
N ILE A 325 1.44 -10.69 5.01
CA ILE A 325 1.70 -9.56 5.94
C ILE A 325 0.42 -9.13 6.63
N LEU A 326 -0.66 -8.89 5.87
CA LEU A 326 -1.92 -8.43 6.42
C LEU A 326 -2.60 -9.48 7.30
N LYS A 327 -2.37 -10.78 7.04
CA LYS A 327 -2.90 -11.88 7.84
C LYS A 327 -2.14 -12.06 9.15
N GLU A 328 -0.82 -12.15 9.08
CA GLU A 328 0.06 -12.52 10.20
C GLU A 328 0.37 -11.33 11.11
N LYS A 329 0.53 -10.13 10.56
CA LYS A 329 0.87 -8.95 11.34
C LYS A 329 -0.40 -8.18 11.70
N PRO A 330 -0.78 -8.11 13.00
CA PRO A 330 -1.90 -7.27 13.42
C PRO A 330 -1.57 -5.78 13.28
N VAL A 331 -0.29 -5.43 13.35
CA VAL A 331 0.25 -4.06 13.40
C VAL A 331 1.38 -3.91 12.37
N LEU A 332 1.52 -2.73 11.76
CA LEU A 332 2.70 -2.42 10.95
C LEU A 332 3.87 -2.08 11.88
N PRO A 333 5.03 -2.75 11.77
CA PRO A 333 6.14 -2.55 12.69
C PRO A 333 6.76 -1.15 12.53
N TYR A 334 7.42 -0.68 13.60
CA TYR A 334 8.30 0.48 13.49
C TYR A 334 9.43 0.18 12.49
N GLU A 335 9.68 1.13 11.60
CA GLU A 335 10.80 1.12 10.67
C GLU A 335 11.43 2.51 10.63
N PRO A 336 12.77 2.60 10.51
CA PRO A 336 13.44 3.90 10.47
C PRO A 336 12.91 4.78 9.33
N PRO A 337 12.78 6.11 9.55
CA PRO A 337 12.33 7.08 8.55
C PRO A 337 13.01 6.97 7.19
N ALA A 338 14.32 6.73 7.21
CA ALA A 338 15.20 6.58 6.05
C ALA A 338 15.12 5.20 5.36
N GLY A 339 14.04 4.47 5.59
CA GLY A 339 13.78 3.15 5.01
C GLY A 339 13.97 2.02 6.00
N SER A 340 13.16 0.98 5.82
CA SER A 340 13.21 -0.22 6.66
C SER A 340 14.58 -0.88 6.59
N ILE A 341 15.04 -1.38 7.74
CA ILE A 341 16.33 -2.09 7.80
C ILE A 341 16.30 -3.31 6.89
N TYR A 342 15.16 -4.02 6.85
CA TYR A 342 14.94 -5.14 5.94
C TYR A 342 15.11 -4.75 4.47
N PHE A 343 14.45 -3.68 4.01
CA PHE A 343 14.55 -3.25 2.61
C PHE A 343 15.95 -2.75 2.25
N ARG A 344 16.62 -2.01 3.14
CA ARG A 344 18.03 -1.59 2.95
C ARG A 344 18.99 -2.79 2.88
N ASN A 345 18.75 -3.83 3.68
CA ASN A 345 19.49 -5.09 3.61
C ASN A 345 19.25 -5.84 2.29
N LEU A 346 18.03 -5.82 1.76
CA LEU A 346 17.72 -6.39 0.45
C LEU A 346 18.43 -5.64 -0.68
N ILE A 347 18.43 -4.30 -0.67
CA ILE A 347 19.14 -3.48 -1.66
C ILE A 347 20.65 -3.77 -1.62
N SER A 348 21.25 -3.68 -0.43
CA SER A 348 22.69 -3.95 -0.27
C SER A 348 23.04 -5.40 -0.60
N GLY A 349 22.18 -6.37 -0.24
CA GLY A 349 22.30 -7.77 -0.64
C GLY A 349 22.28 -7.96 -2.16
N PHE A 350 21.39 -7.27 -2.86
CA PHE A 350 21.31 -7.29 -4.33
C PHE A 350 22.60 -6.73 -4.95
N LEU A 351 23.04 -5.55 -4.53
CA LEU A 351 24.27 -4.93 -5.01
C LEU A 351 25.50 -5.81 -4.73
N LYS A 352 25.52 -6.49 -3.58
CA LYS A 352 26.60 -7.42 -3.20
C LYS A 352 26.61 -8.69 -4.04
N ASN A 353 25.46 -9.32 -4.24
CA ASN A 353 25.40 -10.64 -4.88
C ASN A 353 25.39 -10.56 -6.42
N TYR A 354 24.77 -9.53 -6.99
CA TYR A 354 24.64 -9.37 -8.45
C TYR A 354 25.64 -8.40 -9.07
N HIS A 355 26.12 -7.41 -8.30
CA HIS A 355 27.07 -6.41 -8.78
C HIS A 355 28.43 -6.45 -8.07
N HIS A 356 28.62 -7.36 -7.10
CA HIS A 356 29.86 -7.51 -6.33
C HIS A 356 30.30 -6.25 -5.58
N ILE A 357 29.35 -5.41 -5.17
CA ILE A 357 29.62 -4.18 -4.42
C ILE A 357 29.41 -4.47 -2.91
N PRO A 358 30.45 -4.41 -2.07
CA PRO A 358 30.37 -4.84 -0.67
C PRO A 358 29.77 -3.75 0.24
N LEU A 359 28.54 -3.32 -0.06
CA LEU A 359 27.79 -2.35 0.76
C LEU A 359 27.02 -3.05 1.89
N THR A 360 26.68 -2.27 2.91
CA THR A 360 25.74 -2.65 3.97
C THR A 360 24.50 -1.74 3.94
N ALA A 361 23.51 -2.02 4.80
CA ALA A 361 22.39 -1.11 4.98
C ALA A 361 22.85 0.32 5.29
N ASP A 362 23.93 0.51 6.05
CA ASP A 362 24.48 1.81 6.47
C ASP A 362 25.06 2.66 5.32
N ASN A 363 25.06 2.14 4.09
CA ASN A 363 25.39 2.90 2.90
C ASN A 363 24.15 3.35 2.10
N VAL A 364 22.96 2.88 2.46
CA VAL A 364 21.72 3.04 1.68
C VAL A 364 20.72 3.88 2.45
N VAL A 365 20.29 5.02 1.90
CA VAL A 365 19.19 5.85 2.42
C VAL A 365 18.01 5.77 1.46
N VAL A 366 16.82 5.43 1.95
CA VAL A 366 15.62 5.30 1.12
C VAL A 366 14.82 6.61 1.16
N PHE A 367 14.24 6.98 0.03
CA PHE A 367 13.42 8.16 -0.19
C PHE A 367 12.09 7.78 -0.85
N PRO A 368 11.01 8.56 -0.62
CA PRO A 368 9.73 8.35 -1.29
C PRO A 368 9.78 8.44 -2.82
N SER A 369 10.69 9.22 -3.41
CA SER A 369 10.92 9.29 -4.86
C SER A 369 12.27 9.91 -5.19
N ARG A 370 12.69 9.79 -6.45
CA ARG A 370 13.91 10.39 -6.99
C ARG A 370 13.87 11.92 -6.85
N VAL A 371 12.72 12.53 -7.12
CA VAL A 371 12.53 13.98 -7.02
C VAL A 371 12.76 14.47 -5.60
N VAL A 372 12.18 13.79 -4.61
CA VAL A 372 12.34 14.12 -3.19
C VAL A 372 13.80 13.99 -2.76
N ALA A 373 14.49 12.96 -3.22
CA ALA A 373 15.91 12.75 -2.94
C ALA A 373 16.79 13.91 -3.46
N ILE A 374 16.55 14.38 -4.69
CA ILE A 374 17.29 15.50 -5.30
C ILE A 374 16.98 16.81 -4.56
N GLU A 375 15.71 17.09 -4.28
CA GLU A 375 15.33 18.31 -3.56
C GLU A 375 15.95 18.35 -2.16
N ASN A 376 15.88 17.25 -1.42
CA ASN A 376 16.44 17.16 -0.07
C ASN A 376 17.97 17.31 -0.08
N ALA A 377 18.66 16.74 -1.08
CA ALA A 377 20.08 16.98 -1.28
C ALA A 377 20.39 18.47 -1.53
N LEU A 378 19.68 19.13 -2.45
CA LEU A 378 19.90 20.55 -2.75
C LEU A 378 19.61 21.45 -1.54
N ARG A 379 18.58 21.14 -0.74
CA ARG A 379 18.27 21.87 0.50
C ARG A 379 19.33 21.69 1.58
N LEU A 380 19.85 20.47 1.72
CA LEU A 380 20.89 20.13 2.70
C LEU A 380 22.17 20.96 2.49
N PHE A 381 22.59 21.14 1.24
CA PHE A 381 23.78 21.93 0.92
C PHE A 381 23.49 23.42 0.69
N CYS A 382 22.29 23.77 0.23
CA CYS A 382 21.89 25.12 -0.16
C CYS A 382 22.96 25.82 -1.06
N PRO A 383 23.28 25.25 -2.23
CA PRO A 383 24.36 25.75 -3.07
C PRO A 383 23.99 27.09 -3.71
N ARG A 384 24.94 28.04 -3.74
CA ARG A 384 24.79 29.29 -4.51
C ARG A 384 24.68 29.04 -5.99
N LEU A 385 25.32 27.99 -6.47
CA LEU A 385 25.20 27.50 -7.83
C LEU A 385 25.26 25.97 -7.83
N ALA A 386 24.20 25.37 -8.34
CA ALA A 386 24.14 23.97 -8.74
C ALA A 386 23.97 23.86 -10.25
N ILE A 387 24.55 22.82 -10.84
CA ILE A 387 24.23 22.40 -12.20
C ILE A 387 23.41 21.13 -12.10
N VAL A 388 22.25 21.12 -12.77
CA VAL A 388 21.35 19.98 -12.77
C VAL A 388 21.01 19.62 -14.22
N ASP A 389 21.08 18.34 -14.52
CA ASP A 389 20.63 17.77 -15.80
C ASP A 389 19.17 18.16 -16.11
N GLU A 390 18.92 18.60 -17.34
CA GLU A 390 17.61 19.07 -17.82
C GLU A 390 16.47 18.07 -17.59
N HIS A 391 16.75 16.76 -17.60
CA HIS A 391 15.73 15.75 -17.34
C HIS A 391 15.31 15.68 -15.85
N LEU A 392 16.14 16.22 -14.97
CA LEU A 392 15.94 16.20 -13.51
C LEU A 392 15.42 17.54 -12.96
N THR A 393 15.37 18.61 -13.77
CA THR A 393 14.96 19.96 -13.33
C THR A 393 13.45 20.16 -13.33
N ARG A 394 12.69 19.35 -14.09
CA ARG A 394 11.25 19.50 -14.30
C ARG A 394 10.43 19.67 -13.01
N HIS A 395 10.85 19.01 -11.94
CA HIS A 395 10.13 19.00 -10.67
C HIS A 395 10.76 19.91 -9.60
N LEU A 396 11.85 20.61 -9.91
CA LEU A 396 12.47 21.56 -8.99
C LEU A 396 11.66 22.88 -8.91
N PRO A 397 11.73 23.62 -7.79
CA PRO A 397 11.18 24.96 -7.68
C PRO A 397 11.60 25.86 -8.84
N LYS A 398 10.61 26.40 -9.58
CA LYS A 398 10.85 27.29 -10.72
C LYS A 398 11.70 28.51 -10.36
N GLN A 399 11.61 28.96 -9.11
CA GLN A 399 12.40 30.06 -8.58
C GLN A 399 13.90 29.75 -8.50
N TRP A 400 14.29 28.47 -8.40
CA TRP A 400 15.71 28.05 -8.41
C TRP A 400 16.29 28.07 -9.83
N LEU A 401 15.47 27.83 -10.85
CA LEU A 401 15.87 27.78 -12.26
C LEU A 401 16.10 29.20 -12.80
N THR A 402 17.30 29.75 -12.60
CA THR A 402 17.62 31.14 -12.99
C THR A 402 19.10 31.33 -13.30
N SER A 403 19.42 32.22 -14.26
CA SER A 403 20.79 32.68 -14.55
C SER A 403 21.18 33.94 -13.79
N LEU A 404 20.24 34.58 -13.08
CA LEU A 404 20.40 35.93 -12.53
C LEU A 404 21.53 36.04 -11.49
N ALA A 405 21.86 34.95 -10.79
CA ALA A 405 22.98 34.92 -9.85
C ALA A 405 24.36 34.98 -10.56
N VAL A 406 24.43 34.58 -11.83
CA VAL A 406 25.65 34.64 -12.65
C VAL A 406 25.82 36.03 -13.30
N GLU A 407 24.72 36.76 -13.52
CA GLU A 407 24.72 38.07 -14.20
C GLU A 407 25.11 39.27 -13.29
N GLY A 408 25.31 39.08 -11.98
CA GLY A 408 25.81 40.12 -11.09
C GLY A 408 24.89 41.34 -10.87
N LYS A 409 23.62 41.29 -11.30
CA LYS A 409 22.66 42.38 -11.06
C LYS A 409 22.15 42.35 -9.62
N GLU A 410 22.73 43.21 -8.80
CA GLU A 410 22.30 43.51 -7.43
C GLU A 410 20.83 43.95 -7.37
N ASN A 411 19.95 43.05 -6.97
CA ASN A 411 18.72 43.41 -6.26
C ASN A 411 18.65 42.50 -5.04
N LYS A 412 19.07 43.04 -3.88
CA LYS A 412 18.97 42.47 -2.51
C LYS A 412 18.64 40.96 -2.46
N LYS A 413 19.55 40.10 -2.93
CA LYS A 413 19.44 38.66 -2.68
C LYS A 413 20.10 38.35 -1.34
N THR A 414 19.36 37.64 -0.50
CA THR A 414 19.89 37.00 0.71
C THR A 414 21.06 36.09 0.33
N VAL A 415 22.03 35.90 1.22
CA VAL A 415 23.30 35.16 1.01
C VAL A 415 23.11 33.67 0.61
N ASP A 416 21.86 33.22 0.47
CA ASP A 416 21.38 31.87 0.75
C ASP A 416 20.32 31.36 -0.26
N ASP A 417 20.18 31.99 -1.43
CA ASP A 417 19.25 31.54 -2.48
C ASP A 417 19.87 30.45 -3.35
N ILE A 418 19.20 29.29 -3.46
CA ILE A 418 19.63 28.19 -4.34
C ILE A 418 19.45 28.63 -5.79
N THR A 419 20.53 28.56 -6.57
CA THR A 419 20.48 28.76 -8.02
C THR A 419 20.82 27.47 -8.74
N VAL A 420 19.97 27.06 -9.67
CA VAL A 420 20.14 25.89 -10.52
C VAL A 420 20.26 26.34 -11.97
N ILE A 421 21.32 25.90 -12.63
CA ILE A 421 21.49 26.01 -14.08
C ILE A 421 21.24 24.63 -14.69
N GLU A 422 20.34 24.60 -15.67
CA GLU A 422 20.05 23.39 -16.45
C GLU A 422 21.23 23.08 -17.36
N ALA A 423 21.59 21.80 -17.45
CA ALA A 423 22.67 21.33 -18.30
C ALA A 423 22.27 20.13 -19.15
N PRO A 424 22.90 19.94 -20.32
CA PRO A 424 22.66 18.78 -21.17
C PRO A 424 23.02 17.47 -20.47
N HIS A 425 22.32 16.41 -20.84
CA HIS A 425 22.51 15.05 -20.31
C HIS A 425 23.86 14.39 -20.66
N GLN A 426 24.61 14.92 -21.62
CA GLN A 426 25.90 14.36 -22.07
C GLN A 426 27.05 14.73 -21.14
N SER A 427 27.86 13.73 -20.76
CA SER A 427 28.93 13.92 -19.78
C SER A 427 30.01 14.92 -20.20
N ASP A 428 30.41 14.94 -21.48
CA ASP A 428 31.43 15.86 -21.99
C ASP A 428 31.01 17.34 -21.87
N LEU A 429 29.76 17.64 -22.21
CA LEU A 429 29.19 18.99 -22.09
C LEU A 429 29.02 19.38 -20.63
N MET A 430 28.56 18.44 -19.79
CA MET A 430 28.47 18.63 -18.34
C MET A 430 29.84 18.96 -17.74
N ILE A 431 30.90 18.23 -18.12
CA ILE A 431 32.28 18.46 -17.68
C ILE A 431 32.76 19.85 -18.08
N GLU A 432 32.46 20.30 -19.31
CA GLU A 432 32.80 21.66 -19.76
C GLU A 432 32.12 22.71 -18.87
N LEU A 433 30.81 22.56 -18.62
CA LEU A 433 30.05 23.47 -17.76
C LEU A 433 30.58 23.49 -16.33
N ILE A 434 30.91 22.33 -15.74
CA ILE A 434 31.49 22.24 -14.39
C ILE A 434 32.81 23.01 -14.33
N LYS A 435 33.70 22.83 -15.31
CA LYS A 435 35.00 23.53 -15.36
C LYS A 435 34.85 25.04 -15.51
N LYS A 436 33.86 25.51 -16.27
CA LYS A 436 33.63 26.93 -16.55
C LYS A 436 32.90 27.65 -15.42
N LEU A 437 31.82 27.06 -14.91
CA LEU A 437 30.91 27.68 -13.96
C LEU A 437 31.28 27.38 -12.50
N LYS A 438 32.08 26.34 -12.26
CA LYS A 438 32.57 25.93 -10.94
C LYS A 438 31.45 25.81 -9.90
N PRO A 439 30.42 24.99 -10.14
CA PRO A 439 29.29 24.85 -9.24
C PRO A 439 29.71 24.20 -7.91
N GLN A 440 28.90 24.38 -6.88
CA GLN A 440 29.12 23.71 -5.59
C GLN A 440 28.52 22.30 -5.54
N VAL A 441 27.42 22.09 -6.28
CA VAL A 441 26.74 20.81 -6.39
C VAL A 441 26.43 20.53 -7.86
N VAL A 442 26.58 19.28 -8.27
CA VAL A 442 26.23 18.78 -9.60
C VAL A 442 25.26 17.61 -9.42
N VAL A 443 24.13 17.64 -10.11
CA VAL A 443 23.18 16.53 -10.15
C VAL A 443 23.00 16.13 -11.62
N THR A 444 23.39 14.92 -12.00
CA THR A 444 23.36 14.52 -13.41
C THR A 444 23.03 13.05 -13.61
N GLY A 445 22.35 12.73 -14.71
CA GLY A 445 22.35 11.39 -15.26
C GLY A 445 23.58 11.15 -16.15
N MET A 446 23.53 10.09 -16.96
CA MET A 446 24.51 9.84 -18.03
C MET A 446 23.78 9.37 -19.29
N ALA A 447 24.29 9.69 -20.47
CA ALA A 447 23.68 9.20 -21.70
C ALA A 447 23.82 7.66 -21.85
N HIS A 448 22.90 7.04 -22.58
CA HIS A 448 22.80 5.56 -22.65
C HIS A 448 24.11 4.86 -23.06
N PHE A 449 24.84 5.42 -24.02
CA PHE A 449 26.11 4.86 -24.47
C PHE A 449 27.27 5.09 -23.48
N GLU A 450 27.20 6.16 -22.67
CA GLU A 450 28.17 6.48 -21.62
C GLU A 450 27.98 5.58 -20.39
N ALA A 451 26.73 5.16 -20.13
CA ALA A 451 26.35 4.30 -19.00
C ALA A 451 26.91 2.88 -19.03
N ILE A 452 27.49 2.43 -20.15
CA ILE A 452 27.99 1.06 -20.30
C ILE A 452 29.38 0.87 -19.68
N THR A 453 30.22 1.92 -19.69
CA THR A 453 31.62 1.90 -19.23
C THR A 453 31.87 2.92 -18.11
N SER A 454 32.92 2.75 -17.31
CA SER A 454 33.20 3.66 -16.19
C SER A 454 33.86 4.98 -16.61
N SER A 455 34.27 5.15 -17.87
CA SER A 455 35.10 6.28 -18.32
C SER A 455 34.44 7.65 -18.14
N ALA A 456 33.15 7.77 -18.47
CA ALA A 456 32.41 9.03 -18.31
C ALA A 456 32.24 9.36 -16.82
N PHE A 457 31.90 8.36 -16.00
CA PHE A 457 31.75 8.51 -14.56
C PHE A 457 33.07 8.90 -13.89
N GLU A 458 34.18 8.26 -14.23
CA GLU A 458 35.52 8.61 -13.73
C GLU A 458 35.91 10.05 -14.10
N SER A 459 35.59 10.47 -15.33
CA SER A 459 35.83 11.85 -15.79
C SER A 459 35.01 12.88 -15.01
N LEU A 460 33.75 12.57 -14.70
CA LEU A 460 32.89 13.40 -13.84
C LEU A 460 33.41 13.45 -12.40
N LEU A 461 33.81 12.31 -11.82
CA LEU A 461 34.38 12.23 -10.48
C LEU A 461 35.65 13.11 -10.36
N ASN A 462 36.57 12.99 -11.31
CA ASN A 462 37.81 13.75 -11.33
C ASN A 462 37.53 15.25 -11.49
N THR A 463 36.69 15.62 -12.47
CA THR A 463 36.36 17.03 -12.73
C THR A 463 35.68 17.69 -11.54
N THR A 464 34.75 17.00 -10.88
CA THR A 464 34.06 17.53 -9.69
C THR A 464 35.01 17.62 -8.49
N ALA A 465 35.93 16.67 -8.32
CA ALA A 465 36.97 16.73 -7.28
C ALA A 465 37.91 17.92 -7.49
N ASP A 466 38.36 18.16 -8.73
CA ASP A 466 39.27 19.26 -9.09
C ASP A 466 38.65 20.63 -8.81
N VAL A 467 37.35 20.77 -9.07
CA VAL A 467 36.59 22.02 -8.82
C VAL A 467 36.19 22.16 -7.35
N GLY A 468 36.08 21.06 -6.61
CA GLY A 468 35.52 21.02 -5.25
C GLY A 468 33.99 20.96 -5.22
N SER A 469 33.36 20.43 -6.28
CA SER A 469 31.92 20.20 -6.37
C SER A 469 31.53 18.86 -5.75
N ARG A 470 30.34 18.77 -5.15
CA ARG A 470 29.71 17.49 -4.81
C ARG A 470 28.93 16.95 -6.00
N LEU A 471 29.01 15.64 -6.25
CA LEU A 471 28.36 14.96 -7.36
C LEU A 471 27.22 14.05 -6.86
N PHE A 472 26.02 14.24 -7.38
CA PHE A 472 24.89 13.32 -7.26
C PHE A 472 24.62 12.73 -8.64
N LEU A 473 24.92 11.45 -8.82
CA LEU A 473 24.76 10.78 -10.11
C LEU A 473 23.49 9.93 -10.11
N ASP A 474 22.54 10.26 -10.99
CA ASP A 474 21.33 9.46 -11.20
C ASP A 474 21.58 8.29 -12.17
N ILE A 475 21.38 7.07 -11.69
CA ILE A 475 21.46 5.85 -12.52
C ILE A 475 20.10 5.15 -12.65
N SER A 476 18.99 5.80 -12.28
CA SER A 476 17.64 5.22 -12.29
C SER A 476 17.28 4.50 -13.60
N GLU A 477 17.57 5.13 -14.74
CA GLU A 477 17.30 4.58 -16.07
C GLU A 477 18.15 3.33 -16.40
N TYR A 478 19.24 3.09 -15.67
CA TYR A 478 20.21 2.02 -15.91
C TYR A 478 20.26 0.98 -14.80
N LEU A 479 19.43 1.14 -13.76
CA LEU A 479 19.21 0.10 -12.77
C LEU A 479 18.22 -0.91 -13.35
N GLU A 480 18.59 -2.19 -13.30
CA GLU A 480 17.78 -3.30 -13.79
C GLU A 480 17.72 -4.36 -12.71
N LEU A 481 16.50 -4.68 -12.26
CA LEU A 481 16.25 -5.74 -11.29
C LEU A 481 16.10 -7.06 -12.06
N SER A 482 17.22 -7.74 -12.29
CA SER A 482 17.29 -8.99 -13.06
C SER A 482 18.33 -9.92 -12.47
N SER A 483 18.17 -11.22 -12.73
CA SER A 483 19.16 -12.24 -12.38
C SER A 483 20.44 -12.16 -13.22
N LEU A 484 20.38 -11.50 -14.37
CA LEU A 484 21.52 -11.16 -15.22
C LEU A 484 21.39 -9.68 -15.63
N PRO A 485 21.72 -8.74 -14.73
CA PRO A 485 21.52 -7.32 -15.01
C PRO A 485 22.45 -6.82 -16.12
N GLY A 486 21.97 -5.85 -16.89
CA GLY A 486 22.75 -5.21 -17.94
C GLY A 486 24.05 -4.56 -17.46
N SER A 487 24.94 -4.26 -18.42
CA SER A 487 26.21 -3.61 -18.14
C SER A 487 26.03 -2.15 -17.70
N ASN A 488 26.43 -1.84 -16.47
CA ASN A 488 26.44 -0.48 -15.92
C ASN A 488 27.86 -0.08 -15.47
N GLY A 489 28.40 0.97 -16.08
CA GLY A 489 29.74 1.50 -15.84
C GLY A 489 29.96 2.03 -14.43
N VAL A 490 28.94 2.63 -13.82
CA VAL A 490 28.96 3.16 -12.46
C VAL A 490 29.03 2.01 -11.45
N LEU A 491 28.17 0.99 -11.62
CA LEU A 491 28.19 -0.20 -10.76
C LEU A 491 29.49 -0.99 -10.91
N LYS A 492 30.06 -1.09 -12.14
CA LYS A 492 31.39 -1.67 -12.38
C LYS A 492 32.50 -0.92 -11.67
N TYR A 493 32.42 0.41 -11.61
CA TYR A 493 33.37 1.23 -10.87
C TYR A 493 33.27 0.91 -9.36
N LEU A 494 32.06 0.91 -8.79
CA LEU A 494 31.81 0.63 -7.37
C LEU A 494 32.25 -0.77 -6.93
N ALA A 495 32.19 -1.76 -7.83
CA ALA A 495 32.69 -3.11 -7.58
C ALA A 495 34.22 -3.15 -7.41
N ARG A 496 34.94 -2.19 -8.00
CA ARG A 496 36.42 -2.13 -8.02
C ARG A 496 37.01 -1.06 -7.11
N ASN A 497 36.25 -0.02 -6.79
CA ASN A 497 36.72 1.16 -6.07
C ASN A 497 35.71 1.57 -4.99
N VAL A 498 36.20 2.16 -3.91
CA VAL A 498 35.35 2.85 -2.93
C VAL A 498 34.80 4.14 -3.56
N LEU A 499 33.51 4.43 -3.36
CA LEU A 499 32.92 5.68 -3.82
C LEU A 499 33.58 6.88 -3.10
N PRO A 500 34.11 7.88 -3.82
CA PRO A 500 34.71 9.06 -3.20
C PRO A 500 33.69 9.84 -2.34
N SER A 501 34.16 10.49 -1.27
CA SER A 501 33.30 11.18 -0.28
C SER A 501 32.50 12.37 -0.81
N HIS A 502 32.83 12.85 -2.01
CA HIS A 502 32.11 13.93 -2.70
C HIS A 502 31.04 13.44 -3.65
N ALA A 503 30.98 12.13 -3.89
CA ALA A 503 30.08 11.51 -4.84
C ALA A 503 29.04 10.65 -4.14
N THR A 504 27.84 10.70 -4.67
CA THR A 504 26.66 10.00 -4.16
C THR A 504 25.89 9.44 -5.36
N ILE A 505 25.44 8.19 -5.29
CA ILE A 505 24.67 7.57 -6.38
C ILE A 505 23.18 7.57 -6.02
N LEU A 506 22.35 8.01 -6.95
CA LEU A 506 20.90 8.04 -6.85
C LEU A 506 20.29 6.95 -7.73
N CYS A 507 19.41 6.16 -7.13
CA CYS A 507 18.76 5.01 -7.75
C CYS A 507 17.25 5.07 -7.51
N GLY A 508 16.50 5.56 -8.49
CA GLY A 508 15.04 5.50 -8.54
C GLY A 508 14.56 4.19 -9.16
N LEU A 509 13.57 3.56 -8.54
CA LEU A 509 12.88 2.39 -9.09
C LEU A 509 11.73 2.88 -9.99
N VAL A 510 12.09 3.27 -11.21
CA VAL A 510 11.20 4.01 -12.15
C VAL A 510 10.63 3.15 -13.29
N LYS A 511 11.05 1.89 -13.42
CA LYS A 511 10.67 0.99 -14.52
C LYS A 511 9.46 0.10 -14.20
N ASN A 512 8.63 0.52 -13.25
CA ASN A 512 7.51 -0.28 -12.77
C ASN A 512 6.38 -0.33 -13.80
N ARG A 513 6.07 -1.53 -14.31
CA ARG A 513 4.95 -1.75 -15.24
C ARG A 513 3.67 -2.20 -14.53
N VAL A 514 3.80 -2.80 -13.34
CA VAL A 514 2.65 -3.29 -12.55
C VAL A 514 1.89 -2.11 -11.93
N TYR A 515 2.63 -1.18 -11.34
CA TYR A 515 2.13 0.00 -10.63
C TYR A 515 2.91 1.24 -11.10
N SER A 516 2.57 1.75 -12.29
CA SER A 516 3.37 2.76 -13.02
C SER A 516 3.63 4.10 -12.33
N ASP A 517 2.87 4.46 -11.29
CA ASP A 517 3.02 5.67 -10.48
C ASP A 517 3.58 5.36 -9.07
N LEU A 518 3.91 4.09 -8.79
CA LEU A 518 4.55 3.67 -7.53
C LEU A 518 6.07 3.83 -7.70
N GLU A 519 6.63 4.81 -7.00
CA GLU A 519 8.05 5.07 -6.99
C GLU A 519 8.62 4.89 -5.58
N VAL A 520 9.85 4.37 -5.51
CA VAL A 520 10.74 4.46 -4.35
C VAL A 520 12.12 4.75 -4.92
N ALA A 521 12.89 5.60 -4.25
CA ALA A 521 14.28 5.83 -4.60
C ALA A 521 15.18 5.50 -3.41
N PHE A 522 16.44 5.22 -3.70
CA PHE A 522 17.47 5.10 -2.69
C PHE A 522 18.75 5.79 -3.15
N ILE A 523 19.50 6.27 -2.17
CA ILE A 523 20.80 6.88 -2.34
C ILE A 523 21.87 5.93 -1.76
N ILE A 524 22.96 5.77 -2.49
CA ILE A 524 24.18 5.10 -2.02
C ILE A 524 25.24 6.16 -1.69
N SER A 525 25.72 6.15 -0.45
CA SER A 525 26.87 6.93 0.01
C SER A 525 27.78 6.07 0.88
N GLU A 526 29.08 6.07 0.58
CA GLU A 526 30.11 5.47 1.44
C GLU A 526 30.73 6.49 2.42
N ASP A 527 30.29 7.75 2.37
CA ASP A 527 30.59 8.76 3.37
C ASP A 527 29.53 8.72 4.49
N GLU A 528 29.97 8.40 5.70
CA GLU A 528 29.12 8.28 6.90
C GLU A 528 28.45 9.60 7.28
N THR A 529 29.13 10.74 7.09
CA THR A 529 28.57 12.06 7.42
C THR A 529 27.42 12.42 6.48
N ILE A 530 27.56 12.08 5.19
CA ILE A 530 26.52 12.28 4.18
C ILE A 530 25.34 11.33 4.41
N PHE A 531 25.63 10.06 4.68
CA PHE A 531 24.62 9.07 5.02
C PHE A 531 23.76 9.52 6.22
N LYS A 532 24.40 9.88 7.34
CA LYS A 532 23.69 10.34 8.55
C LYS A 532 22.88 11.61 8.30
N ALA A 533 23.46 12.58 7.57
CA ALA A 533 22.77 13.82 7.25
C ALA A 533 21.53 13.60 6.37
N LEU A 534 21.64 12.78 5.32
CA LEU A 534 20.51 12.44 4.44
C LEU A 534 19.43 11.65 5.19
N SER A 535 19.82 10.65 5.99
CA SER A 535 18.90 9.86 6.82
C SER A 535 18.06 10.76 7.75
N LYS A 536 18.72 11.68 8.46
CA LYS A 536 18.04 12.66 9.32
C LYS A 536 17.18 13.65 8.54
N THR A 537 17.60 14.01 7.33
CA THR A 537 16.83 14.92 6.46
C THR A 537 15.51 14.29 6.00
N VAL A 538 15.49 12.97 5.74
CA VAL A 538 14.25 12.24 5.41
C VAL A 538 13.25 12.33 6.55
N GLU A 539 13.67 12.05 7.78
CA GLU A 539 12.80 12.15 8.96
C GLU A 539 12.26 13.58 9.13
N LEU A 540 13.14 14.57 8.97
CA LEU A 540 12.80 15.96 9.22
C LEU A 540 11.87 16.57 8.16
N LEU A 541 11.96 16.13 6.91
CA LEU A 541 11.21 16.72 5.80
C LEU A 541 10.06 15.86 5.29
N GLU A 542 10.20 14.55 5.32
CA GLU A 542 9.18 13.62 4.83
C GLU A 542 8.42 12.94 5.97
N GLY A 543 9.01 12.86 7.16
CA GLY A 543 8.51 12.06 8.28
C GLY A 543 8.98 10.63 8.15
N HIS A 544 8.42 9.90 7.18
CA HIS A 544 8.81 8.52 6.89
C HIS A 544 8.69 8.19 5.40
N THR A 545 9.46 7.20 4.96
CA THR A 545 9.28 6.61 3.63
C THR A 545 8.12 5.60 3.66
N PRO A 546 7.12 5.69 2.76
CA PRO A 546 5.96 4.80 2.76
C PRO A 546 6.33 3.31 2.79
N LEU A 547 5.90 2.59 3.83
CA LEU A 547 6.30 1.20 4.09
C LEU A 547 5.76 0.22 3.03
N ILE A 548 4.52 0.41 2.59
CA ILE A 548 3.91 -0.50 1.59
C ILE A 548 4.61 -0.39 0.23
N SER A 549 5.07 0.81 -0.16
CA SER A 549 5.87 0.98 -1.38
C SER A 549 7.17 0.19 -1.31
N GLN A 550 7.79 0.14 -0.11
CA GLN A 550 8.97 -0.69 0.14
C GLN A 550 8.65 -2.20 0.11
N TYR A 551 7.47 -2.63 0.55
CA TYR A 551 7.06 -4.05 0.47
C TYR A 551 7.00 -4.57 -0.96
N TYR A 552 6.50 -3.77 -1.91
CA TYR A 552 6.45 -4.19 -3.32
C TYR A 552 7.85 -4.43 -3.88
N TYR A 553 8.73 -3.43 -3.81
CA TYR A 553 10.10 -3.60 -4.31
C TYR A 553 10.92 -4.59 -3.46
N GLY A 554 10.64 -4.68 -2.17
CA GLY A 554 11.26 -5.65 -1.26
C GLY A 554 10.92 -7.09 -1.65
N CYS A 555 9.69 -7.34 -2.11
CA CYS A 555 9.31 -8.64 -2.67
C CYS A 555 10.20 -8.99 -3.88
N LEU A 556 10.36 -8.06 -4.83
CA LEU A 556 11.20 -8.27 -6.02
C LEU A 556 12.67 -8.54 -5.66
N PHE A 557 13.26 -7.75 -4.76
CA PHE A 557 14.65 -7.99 -4.32
C PHE A 557 14.80 -9.32 -3.58
N HIS A 558 13.84 -9.66 -2.72
CA HIS A 558 13.85 -10.90 -1.97
C HIS A 558 13.80 -12.10 -2.91
N GLU A 559 12.93 -12.10 -3.91
CA GLU A 559 12.86 -13.17 -4.91
C GLU A 559 14.19 -13.34 -5.65
N LEU A 560 14.78 -12.24 -6.15
CA LEU A 560 16.10 -12.29 -6.78
C LEU A 560 17.17 -12.87 -5.83
N LEU A 561 17.14 -12.52 -4.55
CA LEU A 561 18.13 -12.99 -3.59
C LEU A 561 17.91 -14.44 -3.13
N ALA A 562 16.67 -14.91 -3.09
CA ALA A 562 16.33 -16.26 -2.63
C ALA A 562 16.92 -17.37 -3.53
N PHE A 563 17.16 -17.10 -4.82
CA PHE A 563 17.75 -18.06 -5.75
C PHE A 563 19.29 -18.11 -5.73
N GLN A 564 19.95 -17.17 -5.07
CA GLN A 564 21.41 -17.08 -4.99
C GLN A 564 21.93 -17.75 -3.72
N ILE A 565 22.93 -18.63 -3.86
CA ILE A 565 23.72 -19.09 -2.70
C ILE A 565 24.73 -18.00 -2.37
N GLY A 566 24.43 -17.19 -1.36
CA GLY A 566 25.30 -16.10 -0.91
C GLY A 566 26.71 -16.59 -0.53
N GLY A 567 27.71 -15.72 -0.68
CA GLY A 567 29.06 -15.96 -0.17
C GLY A 567 29.95 -16.89 -1.01
N ARG A 568 29.55 -17.24 -2.25
CA ARG A 568 30.37 -18.08 -3.16
C ARG A 568 31.69 -17.46 -3.59
N HIS A 569 31.78 -16.13 -3.59
CA HIS A 569 32.96 -15.40 -4.02
C HIS A 569 33.50 -14.57 -2.85
N PRO A 570 34.84 -14.54 -2.65
CA PRO A 570 35.43 -13.65 -1.67
C PRO A 570 35.10 -12.19 -2.02
N PRO A 571 34.93 -11.32 -1.02
CA PRO A 571 34.68 -9.90 -1.27
C PRO A 571 35.81 -9.32 -2.12
N ALA A 572 35.44 -8.58 -3.17
CA ALA A 572 36.40 -7.95 -4.06
C ALA A 572 37.30 -6.99 -3.26
N GLN A 573 38.62 -7.09 -3.45
CA GLN A 573 39.54 -6.05 -2.95
C GLN A 573 39.29 -4.79 -3.77
N ARG A 574 38.75 -3.76 -3.12
CA ARG A 574 38.49 -2.46 -3.74
C ARG A 574 39.70 -1.54 -3.58
N GLY A 575 40.03 -0.78 -4.62
CA GLY A 575 41.01 0.30 -4.55
C GLY A 575 40.52 1.42 -3.63
N SER A 576 41.45 2.05 -2.89
CA SER A 576 41.20 3.31 -2.19
C SER A 576 41.27 4.47 -3.18
N SER A 577 40.37 5.46 -3.05
CA SER A 577 40.55 6.72 -3.78
C SER A 577 41.50 7.63 -2.99
N ASP A 578 42.74 7.79 -3.48
CA ASP A 578 43.81 8.54 -2.79
C ASP A 578 43.77 10.07 -3.04
N THR A 579 42.73 10.59 -3.69
CA THR A 579 42.60 12.02 -3.98
C THR A 579 42.16 12.81 -2.74
N LYS A 580 43.04 13.67 -2.21
CA LYS A 580 42.66 14.70 -1.24
C LYS A 580 41.71 15.69 -1.93
N PRO A 581 40.43 15.76 -1.54
CA PRO A 581 39.48 16.64 -2.19
C PRO A 581 39.84 18.11 -1.96
N ALA A 582 39.60 18.96 -2.97
CA ALA A 582 39.53 20.40 -2.77
C ALA A 582 38.46 20.74 -1.70
N LYS A 583 38.53 21.94 -1.09
CA LYS A 583 37.58 22.34 -0.04
C LYS A 583 36.15 22.34 -0.61
N MET A 584 35.37 21.33 -0.26
CA MET A 584 33.99 21.14 -0.70
C MET A 584 33.00 21.97 0.11
N ILE A 585 31.82 22.18 -0.46
CA ILE A 585 30.69 22.77 0.25
C ILE A 585 30.32 21.91 1.48
N SER A 586 30.23 22.56 2.64
CA SER A 586 29.68 21.99 3.87
C SER A 586 28.15 22.05 3.84
N PHE A 587 27.49 21.33 4.74
CA PHE A 587 26.06 21.52 4.95
C PHE A 587 25.72 23.00 5.22
N ALA A 588 24.53 23.43 4.80
CA ALA A 588 24.04 24.77 5.09
C ALA A 588 24.07 25.02 6.61
N SER A 589 24.36 26.24 7.05
CA SER A 589 24.44 26.57 8.49
C SER A 589 23.13 26.24 9.21
N SER A 590 21.99 26.55 8.59
CA SER A 590 20.66 26.18 9.10
C SER A 590 20.50 24.66 9.21
N ALA A 591 20.80 23.93 8.14
CA ALA A 591 20.72 22.47 8.12
C ALA A 591 21.63 21.84 9.17
N ASN A 592 22.90 22.23 9.25
CA ASN A 592 23.84 21.71 10.24
C ASN A 592 23.41 22.05 11.67
N SER A 593 22.94 23.27 11.92
CA SER A 593 22.44 23.65 13.25
C SER A 593 21.22 22.83 13.66
N THR A 594 20.24 22.67 12.76
CA THR A 594 19.02 21.92 13.01
C THR A 594 19.31 20.44 13.15
N LEU A 595 20.12 19.82 12.28
CA LEU A 595 20.42 18.37 12.33
C LEU A 595 21.17 17.96 13.61
N ASN A 596 21.88 18.90 14.23
CA ASN A 596 22.57 18.70 15.50
C ASN A 596 21.69 19.01 16.72
N SER A 597 20.74 19.95 16.60
CA SER A 597 19.84 20.33 17.71
C SER A 597 18.51 19.61 17.72
N ALA A 598 18.04 19.12 16.57
CA ALA A 598 16.76 18.44 16.42
C ALA A 598 16.82 17.07 17.09
N GLU A 599 15.82 16.81 17.91
CA GLU A 599 15.67 15.55 18.60
C GLU A 599 14.86 14.59 17.73
N LEU A 600 15.58 13.85 16.89
CA LEU A 600 15.05 12.85 15.97
C LEU A 600 15.02 11.45 16.61
N SER A 601 14.28 10.53 16.00
CA SER A 601 14.11 9.15 16.46
C SER A 601 15.45 8.43 16.68
N ILE A 602 15.55 7.70 17.79
CA ILE A 602 16.76 6.94 18.12
C ILE A 602 16.83 5.73 17.17
N THR A 603 17.93 5.58 16.44
CA THR A 603 18.11 4.49 15.46
C THR A 603 19.24 3.52 15.85
N GLU A 604 19.87 3.72 17.00
CA GLU A 604 20.99 2.90 17.48
C GLU A 604 20.53 1.58 18.11
N LEU A 605 21.02 0.46 17.57
CA LEU A 605 20.75 -0.89 18.06
C LEU A 605 21.83 -1.34 19.04
N ASN A 606 21.75 -0.88 20.30
CA ASN A 606 22.59 -1.43 21.36
C ASN A 606 21.92 -2.67 21.97
N GLY A 607 22.00 -3.86 21.33
CA GLY A 607 21.82 -5.20 21.93
C GLY A 607 20.52 -5.59 22.70
N SER A 608 19.85 -4.65 23.37
CA SER A 608 18.55 -4.73 24.03
C SER A 608 17.42 -4.34 23.07
N SER A 609 16.22 -4.90 23.28
CA SER A 609 15.02 -4.51 22.55
C SER A 609 14.64 -3.06 22.86
N THR A 610 14.96 -2.13 21.96
CA THR A 610 14.56 -0.72 22.04
C THR A 610 13.05 -0.57 21.96
N ILE A 611 12.46 0.30 22.78
CA ILE A 611 11.01 0.59 22.79
C ILE A 611 10.79 2.05 22.37
N HIS A 612 10.02 2.26 21.30
CA HIS A 612 9.82 3.59 20.70
C HIS A 612 8.54 4.28 21.18
N MET A 613 8.66 5.19 22.15
CA MET A 613 7.59 6.14 22.51
C MET A 613 7.86 7.55 21.96
N ASP A 614 8.87 7.71 21.10
CA ASP A 614 9.39 8.98 20.57
C ASP A 614 8.99 9.28 19.12
N VAL A 615 8.06 8.49 18.56
CA VAL A 615 7.64 8.56 17.15
C VAL A 615 6.16 8.94 17.00
N ASP A 616 5.85 9.61 15.90
CA ASP A 616 4.50 10.11 15.55
C ASP A 616 3.69 9.10 14.70
N GLN A 617 3.82 7.81 15.00
CA GLN A 617 3.13 6.72 14.30
C GLN A 617 2.13 5.99 15.21
N SER A 618 1.17 5.31 14.58
CA SER A 618 0.23 4.42 15.28
C SER A 618 0.63 2.97 15.09
N PHE A 619 0.98 2.29 16.18
CA PHE A 619 1.17 0.85 16.23
C PHE A 619 -0.09 0.14 16.79
N LEU A 620 -1.26 0.71 16.54
CA LEU A 620 -2.54 0.08 16.87
C LEU A 620 -2.90 -1.01 15.84
N PRO A 621 -3.63 -2.06 16.26
CA PRO A 621 -4.05 -3.12 15.34
C PRO A 621 -4.89 -2.59 14.17
N LEU A 622 -4.51 -2.99 12.95
CA LEU A 622 -5.25 -2.67 11.72
C LEU A 622 -6.60 -3.39 11.71
N PRO A 623 -7.74 -2.66 11.61
CA PRO A 623 -9.06 -3.28 11.46
C PRO A 623 -9.16 -4.12 10.19
N SER A 624 -9.97 -5.20 10.22
CA SER A 624 -10.18 -6.04 9.04
C SER A 624 -10.63 -5.25 7.80
N PRO A 625 -11.56 -4.29 7.87
CA PRO A 625 -11.94 -3.48 6.69
C PRO A 625 -10.79 -2.67 6.10
N VAL A 626 -9.84 -2.23 6.92
CA VAL A 626 -8.61 -1.54 6.47
C VAL A 626 -7.70 -2.50 5.74
N LYS A 627 -7.45 -3.69 6.29
CA LYS A 627 -6.68 -4.75 5.63
C LYS A 627 -7.29 -5.13 4.27
N ALA A 628 -8.61 -5.25 4.22
CA ALA A 628 -9.37 -5.52 3.00
C ALA A 628 -9.13 -4.43 1.94
N SER A 629 -9.28 -3.16 2.33
CA SER A 629 -9.14 -2.00 1.44
C SER A 629 -7.72 -1.85 0.89
N ILE A 630 -6.70 -2.10 1.73
CA ILE A 630 -5.30 -2.14 1.31
C ILE A 630 -5.11 -3.25 0.28
N PHE A 631 -5.49 -4.49 0.59
CA PHE A 631 -5.30 -5.61 -0.32
C PHE A 631 -6.03 -5.41 -1.66
N GLU A 632 -7.30 -5.00 -1.59
CA GLU A 632 -8.12 -4.71 -2.78
C GLU A 632 -7.44 -3.71 -3.70
N SER A 633 -6.86 -2.65 -3.12
CA SER A 633 -6.22 -1.60 -3.91
C SER A 633 -5.06 -2.13 -4.77
N PHE A 634 -4.28 -3.09 -4.28
CA PHE A 634 -3.20 -3.70 -5.07
C PHE A 634 -3.71 -4.81 -6.00
N ALA A 635 -4.78 -5.50 -5.62
CA ALA A 635 -5.37 -6.58 -6.41
C ALA A 635 -6.02 -6.10 -7.71
N ARG A 636 -6.68 -4.93 -7.68
CA ARG A 636 -7.36 -4.36 -8.83
C ARG A 636 -6.42 -4.02 -9.99
N GLN A 637 -6.98 -3.96 -11.18
CA GLN A 637 -6.31 -3.56 -12.42
C GLN A 637 -7.05 -2.41 -13.09
N ASN A 638 -6.32 -1.62 -13.89
CA ASN A 638 -6.87 -0.59 -14.76
C ASN A 638 -7.80 0.42 -14.05
N MET A 639 -7.44 0.83 -12.82
CA MET A 639 -8.18 1.86 -12.09
C MET A 639 -8.22 3.15 -12.90
N ILE A 640 -9.42 3.71 -13.06
CA ILE A 640 -9.60 5.04 -13.64
C ILE A 640 -9.52 6.12 -12.55
N GLU A 641 -9.19 7.35 -12.93
CA GLU A 641 -8.95 8.43 -11.96
C GLU A 641 -10.16 8.70 -11.04
N SER A 642 -11.40 8.54 -11.55
CA SER A 642 -12.61 8.69 -10.74
C SER A 642 -12.74 7.65 -9.64
N GLU A 643 -12.10 6.48 -9.75
CA GLU A 643 -12.07 5.45 -8.70
C GLU A 643 -11.01 5.74 -7.63
N THR A 644 -10.11 6.69 -7.89
CA THR A 644 -9.05 7.10 -6.97
C THR A 644 -9.17 8.54 -6.51
N ASP A 645 -10.16 9.28 -7.03
CA ASP A 645 -10.49 10.62 -6.58
C ASP A 645 -11.05 10.60 -5.15
N ILE A 646 -10.39 11.36 -4.28
CA ILE A 646 -10.65 11.48 -2.85
C ILE A 646 -11.02 12.90 -2.44
N HIS A 647 -11.14 13.84 -3.39
CA HIS A 647 -11.44 15.24 -3.08
C HIS A 647 -12.75 15.38 -2.30
N SER A 648 -13.83 14.76 -2.78
CA SER A 648 -15.13 14.80 -2.11
C SER A 648 -15.09 14.17 -0.71
N GLY A 649 -14.42 13.02 -0.57
CA GLY A 649 -14.30 12.32 0.71
C GLY A 649 -13.52 13.13 1.76
N ILE A 650 -12.48 13.85 1.36
CA ILE A 650 -11.74 14.77 2.26
C ILE A 650 -12.65 15.94 2.68
N GLN A 651 -13.37 16.56 1.73
CA GLN A 651 -14.27 17.67 2.02
C GLN A 651 -15.40 17.26 2.97
N GLU A 652 -16.00 16.10 2.76
CA GLU A 652 -17.04 15.55 3.65
C GLU A 652 -16.47 15.23 5.03
N LEU A 653 -15.30 14.58 5.10
CA LEU A 653 -14.62 14.30 6.37
C LEU A 653 -14.40 15.57 7.20
N VAL A 654 -13.78 16.61 6.63
CA VAL A 654 -13.43 17.82 7.39
C VAL A 654 -14.67 18.63 7.80
N LYS A 655 -15.71 18.59 6.97
CA LYS A 655 -17.00 19.20 7.27
C LYS A 655 -17.67 18.48 8.44
N ASP A 656 -17.77 17.16 8.37
CA ASP A 656 -18.48 16.37 9.38
C ASP A 656 -17.73 16.30 10.72
N ARG A 657 -16.40 16.24 10.69
CA ARG A 657 -15.58 16.10 11.91
C ARG A 657 -15.26 17.42 12.58
N TYR A 658 -15.04 18.48 11.81
CA TYR A 658 -14.52 19.74 12.33
C TYR A 658 -15.39 20.95 11.99
N GLY A 659 -16.47 20.79 11.22
CA GLY A 659 -17.25 21.92 10.72
C GLY A 659 -16.46 22.81 9.76
N PHE A 660 -15.41 22.31 9.10
CA PHE A 660 -14.61 23.14 8.19
C PHE A 660 -15.27 23.17 6.80
N LEU A 661 -15.83 24.32 6.41
CA LEU A 661 -16.46 24.47 5.10
C LEU A 661 -15.44 24.72 3.99
N THR A 662 -15.63 24.02 2.87
CA THR A 662 -14.96 24.29 1.60
C THR A 662 -15.93 24.94 0.62
N ASP A 663 -15.50 26.01 -0.04
CA ASP A 663 -16.28 26.71 -1.07
C ASP A 663 -15.66 26.51 -2.46
N SER A 664 -16.18 27.19 -3.49
CA SER A 664 -15.66 27.07 -4.87
C SER A 664 -14.24 27.65 -5.04
N SER A 665 -13.71 28.36 -4.05
CA SER A 665 -12.34 28.89 -4.03
C SER A 665 -11.37 28.03 -3.21
N SER A 666 -11.89 27.03 -2.48
CA SER A 666 -11.09 26.06 -1.72
C SER A 666 -10.37 25.08 -2.65
N GLU A 667 -9.06 25.01 -2.52
CA GLU A 667 -8.23 23.99 -3.18
C GLU A 667 -7.87 22.89 -2.18
N VAL A 668 -8.11 21.63 -2.54
CA VAL A 668 -7.69 20.46 -1.76
C VAL A 668 -6.45 19.86 -2.41
N ILE A 669 -5.37 19.80 -1.66
CA ILE A 669 -4.06 19.31 -2.10
C ILE A 669 -3.69 18.11 -1.23
N TYR A 670 -3.12 17.07 -1.82
CA TYR A 670 -2.67 15.90 -1.06
C TYR A 670 -1.24 15.51 -1.42
N GLY A 671 -0.51 14.99 -0.43
CA GLY A 671 0.88 14.58 -0.50
C GLY A 671 1.11 13.33 0.33
N ASN A 672 2.32 12.77 0.26
CA ASN A 672 2.65 11.55 1.01
C ASN A 672 2.54 11.73 2.53
N SER A 673 2.82 12.91 3.07
CA SER A 673 2.67 13.17 4.50
C SER A 673 2.21 14.60 4.78
N PRO A 674 1.58 14.85 5.95
CA PRO A 674 1.28 16.20 6.41
C PRO A 674 2.55 17.05 6.53
N LEU A 675 3.67 16.46 6.97
CA LEU A 675 4.94 17.19 7.13
C LEU A 675 5.48 17.71 5.78
N ALA A 676 5.41 16.91 4.71
CA ALA A 676 5.81 17.33 3.37
C ALA A 676 4.97 18.51 2.86
N LEU A 677 3.66 18.51 3.15
CA LEU A 677 2.75 19.62 2.81
C LEU A 677 3.05 20.87 3.66
N PHE A 678 3.32 20.69 4.95
CA PHE A 678 3.70 21.77 5.86
C PHE A 678 5.00 22.46 5.42
N ASN A 679 5.99 21.69 4.96
CA ASN A 679 7.25 22.24 4.47
C ASN A 679 7.05 23.23 3.31
N LYS A 680 6.03 23.01 2.47
CA LYS A 680 5.68 23.98 1.43
C LYS A 680 4.99 25.22 1.98
N LEU A 681 4.15 25.09 3.01
CA LEU A 681 3.60 26.25 3.71
C LEU A 681 4.72 27.09 4.34
N ALA A 682 5.75 26.44 4.89
CA ALA A 682 6.96 27.12 5.37
C ALA A 682 7.63 27.96 4.27
N LEU A 683 7.71 27.45 3.03
CA LEU A 683 8.20 28.21 1.88
C LEU A 683 7.31 29.38 1.50
N CYS A 684 5.98 29.20 1.52
CA CYS A 684 5.05 30.30 1.28
C CYS A 684 5.24 31.43 2.30
N CYS A 685 5.42 31.10 3.58
CA CYS A 685 5.71 32.07 4.63
C CYS A 685 7.04 32.81 4.39
N ILE A 686 8.09 32.09 3.98
CA ILE A 686 9.39 32.68 3.63
C ILE A 686 9.24 33.65 2.45
N GLN A 687 8.51 33.25 1.39
CA GLN A 687 8.28 34.09 0.21
C GLN A 687 7.52 35.37 0.57
N GLU A 688 6.63 35.31 1.55
CA GLU A 688 5.95 36.48 2.11
C GLU A 688 6.81 37.27 3.11
N GLY A 689 8.02 36.83 3.44
CA GLY A 689 8.84 37.44 4.49
C GLY A 689 8.13 37.44 5.86
N GLY A 690 7.33 36.41 6.13
CA GLY A 690 6.58 36.23 7.36
C GLY A 690 7.36 35.55 8.48
N THR A 691 6.69 35.45 9.63
CA THR A 691 7.19 34.72 10.80
C THR A 691 6.21 33.62 11.15
N PHE A 692 6.67 32.37 11.16
CA PHE A 692 5.92 31.22 11.67
C PHE A 692 5.94 31.19 13.18
N ILE A 693 4.76 31.03 13.78
CA ILE A 693 4.53 31.14 15.21
C ILE A 693 3.97 29.82 15.70
N PHE A 694 4.63 29.24 16.69
CA PHE A 694 4.22 27.99 17.32
C PHE A 694 3.95 28.20 18.81
N PRO A 695 2.93 27.58 19.41
CA PRO A 695 2.87 27.47 20.85
C PRO A 695 3.99 26.58 21.40
N SER A 696 4.48 26.87 22.61
CA SER A 696 5.13 25.87 23.45
C SER A 696 4.15 24.70 23.66
N GLY A 697 4.61 23.46 23.56
CA GLY A 697 3.70 22.30 23.54
C GLY A 697 3.15 22.01 22.15
N THR A 698 3.94 22.23 21.11
CA THR A 698 3.66 21.79 19.74
C THR A 698 4.56 20.62 19.35
N ASN A 699 4.23 19.94 18.27
CA ASN A 699 5.07 18.88 17.72
C ASN A 699 6.46 19.43 17.30
N GLY A 700 7.52 18.92 17.92
CA GLY A 700 8.89 19.40 17.73
C GLY A 700 9.44 19.20 16.31
N ASN A 701 8.89 18.25 15.55
CA ASN A 701 9.32 17.97 14.18
C ASN A 701 8.97 19.14 13.25
N TYR A 702 7.79 19.74 13.41
CA TYR A 702 7.35 20.89 12.60
C TYR A 702 8.21 22.14 12.86
N VAL A 703 8.56 22.39 14.12
CA VAL A 703 9.44 23.50 14.51
C VAL A 703 10.84 23.30 13.92
N SER A 704 11.36 22.07 14.01
CA SER A 704 12.67 21.72 13.46
C SER A 704 12.68 21.82 11.94
N ALA A 705 11.64 21.32 11.27
CA ALA A 705 11.48 21.39 9.82
C ALA A 705 11.41 22.84 9.34
N ALA A 706 10.61 23.70 9.99
CA ALA A 706 10.55 25.13 9.68
C ALA A 706 11.92 25.82 9.81
N LYS A 707 12.69 25.51 10.86
CA LYS A 707 14.07 26.03 11.04
C LYS A 707 15.03 25.50 9.98
N PHE A 708 14.95 24.22 9.62
CA PHE A 708 15.75 23.63 8.54
C PHE A 708 15.51 24.36 7.22
N MET A 709 14.24 24.63 6.93
CA MET A 709 13.77 25.37 5.77
C MET A 709 14.11 26.87 5.80
N LYS A 710 14.74 27.35 6.88
CA LYS A 710 15.12 28.75 7.13
C LYS A 710 13.94 29.71 7.33
N ALA A 711 12.78 29.21 7.73
CA ALA A 711 11.66 30.08 8.12
C ALA A 711 12.02 30.85 9.39
N ASN A 712 11.58 32.11 9.47
CA ASN A 712 11.65 32.84 10.74
C ASN A 712 10.63 32.23 11.70
N VAL A 713 11.08 31.83 12.89
CA VAL A 713 10.24 31.13 13.86
C VAL A 713 10.16 31.91 15.18
N ALA A 714 8.94 32.06 15.72
CA ALA A 714 8.68 32.59 17.05
C ALA A 714 7.84 31.58 17.87
N THR A 715 7.98 31.63 19.20
CA THR A 715 7.27 30.73 20.11
C THR A 715 6.35 31.51 21.05
N ILE A 716 5.09 31.10 21.15
CA ILE A 716 4.12 31.59 22.14
C ILE A 716 4.27 30.74 23.40
N PRO A 717 4.65 31.32 24.55
CA PRO A 717 4.70 30.57 25.80
C PRO A 717 3.29 30.14 26.21
N THR A 718 3.15 28.91 26.69
CA THR A 718 1.91 28.32 27.18
C THR A 718 2.08 27.84 28.62
N GLN A 719 0.98 27.65 29.35
CA GLN A 719 0.99 27.36 30.79
C GLN A 719 0.26 26.03 31.09
N LEU A 720 0.68 25.36 32.16
CA LEU A 720 0.07 24.10 32.61
C LEU A 720 -1.43 24.26 32.94
N GLU A 721 -1.80 25.40 33.52
CA GLU A 721 -3.18 25.74 33.92
C GLU A 721 -4.16 25.70 32.73
N ASP A 722 -3.67 26.04 31.54
CA ASP A 722 -4.43 26.02 30.29
C ASP A 722 -4.22 24.70 29.50
N GLY A 723 -3.56 23.70 30.09
CA GLY A 723 -3.19 22.45 29.42
C GLY A 723 -2.17 22.65 28.29
N PHE A 724 -1.33 23.68 28.40
CA PHE A 724 -0.39 24.14 27.36
C PHE A 724 -1.06 24.55 26.04
N LYS A 725 -2.32 25.00 26.10
CA LYS A 725 -3.02 25.63 24.97
C LYS A 725 -2.62 27.11 24.82
N ILE A 726 -2.91 27.68 23.64
CA ILE A 726 -2.68 29.11 23.36
C ILE A 726 -3.61 29.96 24.23
N ALA A 727 -3.04 30.79 25.10
CA ALA A 727 -3.78 31.80 25.84
C ALA A 727 -3.98 33.08 25.00
N PRO A 728 -5.20 33.65 24.92
CA PRO A 728 -5.50 34.85 24.13
C PRO A 728 -4.56 36.05 24.41
N ASN A 729 -4.24 36.30 25.67
CA ASN A 729 -3.38 37.42 26.07
C ASN A 729 -1.92 37.25 25.58
N ALA A 730 -1.40 36.02 25.63
CA ALA A 730 -0.06 35.71 25.13
C ALA A 730 0.01 35.86 23.60
N LEU A 731 -1.06 35.46 22.91
CA LEU A 731 -1.19 35.60 21.45
C LEU A 731 -1.17 37.08 21.03
N VAL A 732 -2.02 37.93 21.59
CA VAL A 732 -2.06 39.37 21.27
C VAL A 732 -0.70 40.03 21.48
N LYS A 733 -0.05 39.72 22.61
CA LYS A 733 1.27 40.27 22.94
C LYS A 733 2.33 39.92 21.88
N LEU A 734 2.39 38.66 21.45
CA LEU A 734 3.39 38.23 20.47
C LEU A 734 3.09 38.74 19.07
N LEU A 735 1.82 38.67 18.63
CA LEU A 735 1.40 39.13 17.30
C LEU A 735 1.72 40.62 17.08
N GLY A 736 1.70 41.45 18.13
CA GLY A 736 2.10 42.86 18.05
C GLY A 736 3.58 43.10 17.78
N THR A 737 4.43 42.08 17.86
CA THR A 737 5.90 42.18 17.72
C THR A 737 6.44 41.61 16.41
N VAL A 738 5.60 40.94 15.64
CA VAL A 738 5.98 40.18 14.43
C VAL A 738 5.31 40.76 13.18
N ARG A 739 5.96 40.61 12.03
CA ARG A 739 5.40 41.02 10.74
C ARG A 739 4.86 39.80 10.00
N ARG A 740 3.72 39.97 9.32
CA ARG A 740 3.06 38.92 8.52
C ARG A 740 3.03 37.58 9.27
N PRO A 741 2.37 37.53 10.44
CA PRO A 741 2.36 36.36 11.30
C PRO A 741 1.66 35.17 10.63
N TRP A 742 2.27 34.00 10.74
CA TRP A 742 1.70 32.71 10.41
C TRP A 742 1.54 31.91 11.71
N LEU A 743 0.33 31.61 12.14
CA LEU A 743 0.07 30.88 13.39
C LEU A 743 -0.21 29.40 13.10
N TYR A 744 0.57 28.50 13.70
CA TYR A 744 0.33 27.06 13.68
C TYR A 744 -0.46 26.61 14.91
N ILE A 745 -1.51 25.83 14.71
CA ILE A 745 -2.36 25.27 15.78
C ILE A 745 -2.58 23.78 15.52
N SER A 746 -2.10 22.90 16.39
CA SER A 746 -2.50 21.48 16.39
C SER A 746 -3.83 21.34 17.11
N GLY A 747 -4.88 20.91 16.40
CA GLY A 747 -6.19 20.67 17.01
C GLY A 747 -7.19 19.95 16.10
N PRO A 748 -8.31 19.42 16.63
CA PRO A 748 -8.80 19.57 18.01
C PRO A 748 -7.88 19.03 19.10
N THR A 749 -7.16 17.96 18.80
CA THR A 749 -6.19 17.37 19.71
C THR A 749 -4.83 18.07 19.61
N VAL A 750 -4.34 18.57 20.74
CA VAL A 750 -3.02 19.19 20.85
C VAL A 750 -1.94 18.10 20.88
N SER A 751 -1.05 18.09 19.89
CA SER A 751 0.16 17.28 19.93
C SER A 751 1.32 18.12 20.46
N PRO A 752 1.98 17.72 21.56
CA PRO A 752 1.99 16.37 22.15
C PRO A 752 1.15 16.15 23.42
N THR A 753 0.41 17.13 23.92
CA THR A 753 -0.20 17.03 25.27
C THR A 753 -1.43 16.13 25.35
N GLY A 754 -2.12 15.91 24.23
CA GLY A 754 -3.38 15.17 24.17
C GLY A 754 -4.57 15.94 24.75
N MET A 755 -4.41 17.25 25.02
CA MET A 755 -5.49 18.13 25.46
C MET A 755 -6.37 18.55 24.26
N LEU A 756 -7.63 18.89 24.54
CA LEU A 756 -8.58 19.32 23.51
C LEU A 756 -8.82 20.83 23.57
N TYR A 757 -8.78 21.46 22.41
CA TYR A 757 -9.32 22.82 22.24
C TYR A 757 -10.85 22.76 22.18
N SER A 758 -11.51 23.69 22.87
CA SER A 758 -12.95 23.91 22.76
C SER A 758 -13.29 24.90 21.64
N ASN A 759 -14.54 24.88 21.16
CA ASN A 759 -15.04 25.86 20.19
C ASN A 759 -14.88 27.31 20.68
N LYS A 760 -15.09 27.56 21.98
CA LYS A 760 -14.96 28.89 22.58
C LYS A 760 -13.52 29.40 22.51
N GLU A 761 -12.53 28.55 22.82
CA GLU A 761 -11.12 28.89 22.74
C GLU A 761 -10.70 29.17 21.30
N MET A 762 -11.10 28.31 20.36
CA MET A 762 -10.82 28.50 18.94
C MET A 762 -11.46 29.77 18.39
N GLN A 763 -12.72 30.06 18.74
CA GLN A 763 -13.39 31.29 18.34
C GLN A 763 -12.62 32.54 18.81
N GLN A 764 -12.12 32.55 20.06
CA GLN A 764 -11.34 33.67 20.58
C GLN A 764 -10.00 33.83 19.84
N ILE A 765 -9.29 32.74 19.60
CA ILE A 765 -8.01 32.74 18.89
C ILE A 765 -8.21 33.23 17.44
N LEU A 766 -9.20 32.70 16.73
CA LEU A 766 -9.49 33.07 15.34
C LEU A 766 -9.97 34.51 15.22
N PHE A 767 -10.73 35.02 16.19
CA PHE A 767 -11.13 36.43 16.24
C PHE A 767 -9.91 37.36 16.34
N ILE A 768 -8.97 37.07 17.23
CA ILE A 768 -7.71 37.83 17.36
C ILE A 768 -6.89 37.75 16.06
N CYS A 769 -6.80 36.56 15.48
CA CYS A 769 -6.06 36.34 14.24
C CYS A 769 -6.65 37.14 13.07
N ALA A 770 -7.97 37.24 12.99
CA ALA A 770 -8.64 37.99 11.93
C ALA A 770 -8.47 39.50 12.08
N ASP A 771 -8.56 40.03 13.30
CA ASP A 771 -8.31 41.45 13.58
C ASP A 771 -6.89 41.86 13.17
N MET A 772 -5.92 40.97 13.41
CA MET A 772 -4.51 41.23 13.13
C MET A 772 -4.02 40.75 11.75
N GLY A 773 -4.91 40.20 10.91
CA GLY A 773 -4.56 39.74 9.55
C GLY A 773 -3.58 38.56 9.52
N VAL A 774 -3.69 37.62 10.46
CA VAL A 774 -2.81 36.46 10.62
C VAL A 774 -3.18 35.36 9.63
N ARG A 775 -2.19 34.67 9.06
CA ARG A 775 -2.43 33.40 8.34
C ARG A 775 -2.43 32.25 9.35
N VAL A 776 -3.54 31.54 9.50
CA VAL A 776 -3.68 30.45 10.46
C VAL A 776 -3.58 29.11 9.73
N VAL A 777 -2.72 28.22 10.22
CA VAL A 777 -2.60 26.83 9.79
C VAL A 777 -3.11 25.96 10.94
N ILE A 778 -4.25 25.32 10.73
CA ILE A 778 -4.83 24.35 11.67
C ILE A 778 -4.38 22.97 11.23
N ASP A 779 -3.66 22.25 12.09
CA ASP A 779 -3.20 20.88 11.87
C ASP A 779 -4.06 19.88 12.63
N THR A 780 -4.85 19.10 11.88
CA THR A 780 -5.72 18.05 12.39
C THR A 780 -5.07 16.66 12.33
N SER A 781 -3.80 16.54 11.92
CA SER A 781 -3.11 15.26 11.70
C SER A 781 -2.96 14.39 12.93
N PHE A 782 -3.11 14.97 14.12
CA PHE A 782 -3.03 14.27 15.41
C PHE A 782 -4.41 14.04 16.06
N SER A 783 -5.47 14.37 15.33
CA SER A 783 -6.86 14.21 15.75
C SER A 783 -7.50 12.99 15.11
N GLY A 784 -8.66 12.57 15.58
CA GLY A 784 -9.37 11.37 15.09
C GLY A 784 -9.68 10.34 16.17
N LEU A 785 -8.99 10.42 17.30
CA LEU A 785 -9.02 9.44 18.39
C LEU A 785 -9.24 10.15 19.74
N GLU A 786 -10.26 10.97 19.82
CA GLU A 786 -10.68 11.66 21.04
C GLU A 786 -11.53 10.71 21.91
N PHE A 787 -11.05 10.36 23.11
CA PHE A 787 -11.66 9.30 23.94
C PHE A 787 -12.19 9.78 25.30
N ARG A 788 -12.02 11.07 25.64
CA ARG A 788 -12.70 11.72 26.77
C ARG A 788 -13.54 12.89 26.27
N GLU A 789 -14.79 12.59 25.93
CA GLU A 789 -15.77 13.55 25.39
C GLU A 789 -16.64 14.21 26.47
N GLU A 790 -16.49 13.86 27.75
CA GLU A 790 -17.29 14.44 28.83
C GLU A 790 -17.15 15.98 28.86
N GLY A 791 -18.19 16.68 28.41
CA GLY A 791 -18.21 18.14 28.31
C GLY A 791 -17.55 18.74 27.06
N TRP A 792 -17.08 17.92 26.10
CA TRP A 792 -16.53 18.37 24.82
C TRP A 792 -17.51 18.08 23.68
N ALA A 793 -18.10 19.13 23.11
CA ALA A 793 -19.14 19.03 22.08
C ALA A 793 -18.60 18.79 20.65
N GLY A 794 -17.35 18.34 20.51
CA GLY A 794 -16.64 18.31 19.24
C GLY A 794 -16.29 19.72 18.72
N TRP A 795 -15.67 19.77 17.54
CA TRP A 795 -15.35 21.02 16.86
C TRP A 795 -16.41 21.41 15.84
N ASP A 796 -16.79 22.69 15.86
CA ASP A 796 -17.56 23.37 14.82
C ASP A 796 -16.83 24.67 14.44
N LEU A 797 -15.90 24.53 13.49
CA LEU A 797 -15.15 25.66 12.95
C LEU A 797 -16.03 26.57 12.11
N GLN A 798 -17.12 26.08 11.51
CA GLN A 798 -18.07 26.90 10.76
C GLN A 798 -18.70 27.95 11.68
N GLN A 799 -19.21 27.52 12.84
CA GLN A 799 -19.75 28.45 13.82
C GLN A 799 -18.66 29.42 14.30
N SER A 800 -17.48 28.90 14.64
CA SER A 800 -16.35 29.70 15.13
C SER A 800 -15.94 30.79 14.13
N LEU A 801 -15.92 30.48 12.82
CA LEU A 801 -15.57 31.40 11.73
C LEU A 801 -16.72 32.34 11.36
N SER A 802 -17.99 31.92 11.49
CA SER A 802 -19.15 32.77 11.16
C SER A 802 -19.23 34.05 11.99
N HIS A 803 -18.65 34.03 13.20
CA HIS A 803 -18.58 35.18 14.09
C HIS A 803 -17.40 36.12 13.82
N VAL A 804 -16.52 35.76 12.88
CA VAL A 804 -15.33 36.53 12.51
C VAL A 804 -15.67 37.49 11.36
N LYS A 805 -15.83 38.78 11.66
CA LYS A 805 -15.93 39.82 10.62
C LYS A 805 -14.54 40.25 10.20
N CYS A 806 -14.09 39.75 9.05
CA CYS A 806 -12.75 40.04 8.56
C CYS A 806 -12.71 41.39 7.80
N ALA A 807 -12.02 42.38 8.36
CA ALA A 807 -11.72 43.64 7.67
C ALA A 807 -10.38 43.59 6.92
N ASN A 808 -9.53 42.60 7.21
CA ASN A 808 -8.15 42.51 6.70
C ASN A 808 -8.03 41.39 5.66
N SER A 809 -7.75 41.75 4.40
CA SER A 809 -7.63 40.79 3.29
C SER A 809 -6.49 39.77 3.44
N SER A 810 -5.59 39.94 4.42
CA SER A 810 -4.46 39.02 4.66
C SER A 810 -4.82 37.83 5.54
N PHE A 811 -5.93 37.90 6.30
CA PHE A 811 -6.36 36.79 7.17
C PHE A 811 -6.80 35.59 6.31
N SER A 812 -6.30 34.42 6.66
CA SER A 812 -6.64 33.18 5.97
C SER A 812 -6.55 32.00 6.92
N VAL A 813 -7.47 31.05 6.83
CA VAL A 813 -7.38 29.79 7.54
C VAL A 813 -7.14 28.68 6.54
N SER A 814 -6.05 27.94 6.75
CA SER A 814 -5.71 26.73 6.01
C SER A 814 -5.80 25.55 6.96
N LEU A 815 -6.23 24.39 6.45
CA LEU A 815 -6.35 23.17 7.24
C LEU A 815 -5.42 22.12 6.65
N ILE A 816 -4.50 21.62 7.45
CA ILE A 816 -3.63 20.50 7.11
C ILE A 816 -4.03 19.30 7.96
N GLY A 817 -3.98 18.10 7.41
CA GLY A 817 -4.40 16.89 8.12
C GLY A 817 -3.76 15.63 7.58
N GLY A 818 -3.82 14.59 8.40
CA GLY A 818 -3.39 13.22 8.09
C GLY A 818 -4.55 12.25 8.30
N LEU A 819 -4.52 11.14 7.58
CA LEU A 819 -5.62 10.15 7.63
C LEU A 819 -5.32 8.92 8.49
N SER A 820 -4.10 8.82 9.05
CA SER A 820 -3.67 7.64 9.80
C SER A 820 -4.59 7.33 10.99
N PHE A 821 -4.88 8.34 11.82
CA PHE A 821 -5.77 8.19 12.97
C PHE A 821 -7.25 8.24 12.57
N GLU A 822 -7.63 9.15 11.67
CA GLU A 822 -9.02 9.35 11.21
C GLU A 822 -9.64 8.15 10.47
N LEU A 823 -8.82 7.22 9.97
CA LEU A 823 -9.24 6.01 9.25
C LEU A 823 -8.59 4.72 9.81
N LEU A 824 -7.88 4.78 10.95
CA LEU A 824 -7.17 3.64 11.56
C LEU A 824 -6.25 2.88 10.58
N THR A 825 -5.57 3.62 9.69
CA THR A 825 -4.68 3.01 8.70
C THR A 825 -3.30 2.66 9.26
N GLY A 826 -3.05 2.99 10.53
CA GLY A 826 -1.84 2.68 11.29
C GLY A 826 -0.66 3.57 10.87
N GLY A 827 -0.16 3.35 9.65
CA GLY A 827 1.00 4.01 9.07
C GLY A 827 0.95 4.09 7.54
N LEU A 828 -0.24 4.08 6.94
CA LEU A 828 -0.36 4.48 5.53
C LEU A 828 -0.10 5.98 5.43
N GLU A 829 1.06 6.33 4.89
CA GLU A 829 1.47 7.71 4.66
C GLU A 829 0.50 8.41 3.70
N PHE A 830 -0.25 9.37 4.24
CA PHE A 830 -1.13 10.26 3.48
C PHE A 830 -1.38 11.55 4.25
N GLY A 831 -1.13 12.69 3.60
CA GLY A 831 -1.48 14.02 4.09
C GLY A 831 -2.37 14.78 3.10
N PHE A 832 -3.19 15.69 3.63
CA PHE A 832 -3.98 16.64 2.85
C PHE A 832 -3.86 18.07 3.41
N LEU A 833 -4.10 19.04 2.55
CA LEU A 833 -4.06 20.46 2.81
C LEU A 833 -5.22 21.14 2.08
N ILE A 834 -5.97 21.98 2.77
CA ILE A 834 -7.06 22.77 2.21
C ILE A 834 -6.69 24.24 2.32
N LEU A 835 -6.67 24.93 1.18
CA LEU A 835 -6.34 26.34 1.06
C LEU A 835 -7.58 27.12 0.58
N ASN A 836 -8.02 28.10 1.35
CA ASN A 836 -9.21 28.91 1.05
C ASN A 836 -8.89 30.31 0.50
N GLN A 837 -7.65 30.55 0.05
CA GLN A 837 -7.21 31.85 -0.46
C GLN A 837 -6.46 31.69 -1.78
N PRO A 838 -6.98 32.23 -2.90
CA PRO A 838 -6.36 32.06 -4.22
C PRO A 838 -4.89 32.49 -4.30
N SER A 839 -4.52 33.59 -3.65
CA SER A 839 -3.12 34.06 -3.61
C SER A 839 -2.16 33.06 -2.95
N LEU A 840 -2.64 32.34 -1.93
CA LEU A 840 -1.87 31.31 -1.25
C LEU A 840 -1.83 30.01 -2.08
N VAL A 841 -2.90 29.69 -2.81
CA VAL A 841 -2.94 28.58 -3.77
C VAL A 841 -1.90 28.79 -4.87
N ASP A 842 -1.87 29.98 -5.47
CA ASP A 842 -0.88 30.33 -6.51
C ASP A 842 0.55 30.28 -5.97
N ALA A 843 0.79 30.80 -4.75
CA ALA A 843 2.09 30.73 -4.09
C ALA A 843 2.50 29.28 -3.82
N PHE A 844 1.57 28.42 -3.38
CA PHE A 844 1.84 27.01 -3.13
C PHE A 844 2.20 26.28 -4.43
N TYR A 845 1.45 26.50 -5.51
CA TYR A 845 1.71 25.89 -6.82
C TYR A 845 2.96 26.42 -7.51
N ALA A 846 3.53 27.53 -7.06
CA ALA A 846 4.87 27.97 -7.48
C ALA A 846 5.99 26.98 -7.08
N PHE A 847 5.72 26.07 -6.12
CA PHE A 847 6.61 25.00 -5.68
C PHE A 847 6.13 23.63 -6.21
N PRO A 848 6.63 23.17 -7.38
CA PRO A 848 6.08 22.05 -8.13
C PRO A 848 6.39 20.66 -7.54
N SER A 849 7.36 20.55 -6.63
CA SER A 849 7.82 19.28 -6.05
C SER A 849 6.86 18.75 -4.99
N LEU A 850 5.71 18.19 -5.39
CA LEU A 850 4.86 17.43 -4.47
C LEU A 850 4.88 15.96 -4.86
N ASN A 851 5.44 15.11 -4.00
CA ASN A 851 5.27 13.68 -4.19
C ASN A 851 3.83 13.31 -3.81
N ARG A 852 3.10 12.77 -4.79
CA ARG A 852 1.70 12.40 -4.62
C ARG A 852 1.60 10.96 -4.14
N PRO A 853 0.63 10.64 -3.25
CA PRO A 853 0.35 9.27 -2.88
C PRO A 853 -0.02 8.45 -4.11
N HIS A 854 0.53 7.24 -4.17
CA HIS A 854 0.27 6.28 -5.23
C HIS A 854 -1.24 5.98 -5.37
N ARG A 855 -1.72 5.70 -6.60
CA ARG A 855 -3.14 5.42 -6.87
C ARG A 855 -3.76 4.34 -5.97
N THR A 856 -3.00 3.32 -5.55
CA THR A 856 -3.53 2.27 -4.67
C THR A 856 -3.82 2.79 -3.27
N ILE A 857 -2.97 3.69 -2.74
CA ILE A 857 -3.23 4.36 -1.47
C ILE A 857 -4.49 5.24 -1.57
N ARG A 858 -4.61 6.00 -2.66
CA ARG A 858 -5.80 6.83 -2.93
C ARG A 858 -7.08 5.99 -3.02
N TYR A 859 -7.03 4.85 -3.72
CA TYR A 859 -8.14 3.90 -3.81
C TYR A 859 -8.54 3.34 -2.44
N ALA A 860 -7.55 2.87 -1.66
CA ALA A 860 -7.79 2.33 -0.33
C ALA A 860 -8.45 3.37 0.59
N ILE A 861 -7.97 4.61 0.56
CA ILE A 861 -8.57 5.73 1.31
C ILE A 861 -10.00 6.01 0.85
N LYS A 862 -10.25 6.07 -0.46
CA LYS A 862 -11.60 6.27 -1.00
C LYS A 862 -12.57 5.20 -0.50
N LYS A 863 -12.15 3.93 -0.48
CA LYS A 863 -12.95 2.83 0.07
C LYS A 863 -13.25 3.03 1.56
N LEU A 864 -12.27 3.45 2.34
CA LEU A 864 -12.43 3.72 3.77
C LEU A 864 -13.38 4.91 4.03
N PHE A 865 -13.35 5.95 3.20
CA PHE A 865 -14.36 7.02 3.25
C PHE A 865 -15.76 6.47 3.02
N GLY A 866 -15.96 5.64 1.98
CA GLY A 866 -17.25 5.00 1.72
C GLY A 866 -17.75 4.15 2.90
N LEU A 867 -16.86 3.43 3.60
CA LEU A 867 -17.23 2.67 4.81
C LEU A 867 -17.64 3.58 5.98
N LYS A 868 -16.97 4.73 6.13
CA LYS A 868 -17.29 5.73 7.16
C LYS A 868 -18.65 6.40 6.88
N GLU A 869 -18.89 6.80 5.63
CA GLU A 869 -20.17 7.37 5.17
C GLU A 869 -21.33 6.40 5.38
N GLN A 870 -21.11 5.12 5.06
CA GLN A 870 -22.11 4.05 5.24
C GLN A 870 -22.28 3.60 6.70
N LYS A 871 -21.48 4.15 7.63
CA LYS A 871 -21.44 3.75 9.04
C LYS A 871 -21.28 2.24 9.21
N ASP A 872 -20.34 1.66 8.48
CA ASP A 872 -20.04 0.23 8.56
C ASP A 872 -19.85 -0.19 10.02
N GLN A 873 -20.55 -1.24 10.42
CA GLN A 873 -20.61 -1.66 11.82
C GLN A 873 -19.24 -2.13 12.31
N CYS A 874 -18.54 -2.98 11.53
CA CYS A 874 -17.24 -3.51 11.91
C CYS A 874 -16.18 -2.39 12.01
N PHE A 875 -16.21 -1.43 11.10
CA PHE A 875 -15.30 -0.29 11.12
C PHE A 875 -15.59 0.63 12.32
N SER A 876 -16.85 0.92 12.61
CA SER A 876 -17.27 1.75 13.75
C SER A 876 -16.96 1.11 15.10
N GLU A 877 -17.17 -0.21 15.23
CA GLU A 877 -16.78 -0.99 16.41
C GLU A 877 -15.26 -0.96 16.63
N ALA A 878 -14.48 -1.02 15.56
CA ALA A 878 -13.03 -0.93 15.64
C ALA A 878 -12.57 0.44 16.20
N PHE A 879 -13.16 1.56 15.76
CA PHE A 879 -12.89 2.88 16.34
C PHE A 879 -13.19 2.93 17.83
N SER A 880 -14.40 2.51 18.23
CA SER A 880 -14.80 2.49 19.65
C SER A 880 -13.83 1.66 20.50
N LYS A 881 -13.41 0.49 20.01
CA LYS A 881 -12.44 -0.36 20.68
C LYS A 881 -11.06 0.29 20.82
N GLN A 882 -10.58 0.97 19.78
CA GLN A 882 -9.27 1.63 19.82
C GLN A 882 -9.29 2.86 20.75
N MET A 883 -10.36 3.66 20.72
CA MET A 883 -10.53 4.78 21.66
C MET A 883 -10.57 4.30 23.11
N GLU A 884 -11.28 3.21 23.40
CA GLU A 884 -11.32 2.62 24.74
C GLU A 884 -9.96 2.09 25.20
N ASN A 885 -9.21 1.48 24.28
CA ASN A 885 -7.85 1.01 24.54
C ASN A 885 -6.92 2.18 24.88
N LEU A 886 -6.91 3.24 24.08
CA LEU A 886 -6.11 4.45 24.35
C LEU A 886 -6.53 5.14 25.67
N ARG A 887 -7.82 5.17 25.98
CA ARG A 887 -8.33 5.65 27.28
C ARG A 887 -7.80 4.82 28.44
N THR A 888 -7.77 3.50 28.31
CA THR A 888 -7.25 2.61 29.36
C THR A 888 -5.74 2.80 29.53
N ARG A 889 -5.00 2.84 28.41
CA ARG A 889 -3.54 3.00 28.40
C ARG A 889 -3.10 4.36 28.94
N SER A 890 -3.78 5.45 28.58
CA SER A 890 -3.50 6.77 29.14
C SER A 890 -3.64 6.77 30.66
N HIS A 891 -4.71 6.18 31.22
CA HIS A 891 -4.87 6.04 32.67
C HIS A 891 -3.76 5.20 33.32
N GLN A 892 -3.41 4.06 32.72
CA GLN A 892 -2.35 3.19 33.22
C GLN A 892 -1.00 3.91 33.21
N LEU A 893 -0.66 4.59 32.12
CA LEU A 893 0.59 5.33 31.99
C LEU A 893 0.67 6.49 32.98
N ILE A 894 -0.40 7.29 33.13
CA ILE A 894 -0.48 8.37 34.14
C ILE A 894 -0.21 7.79 35.53
N LYS A 895 -0.94 6.73 35.91
CA LYS A 895 -0.79 6.11 37.24
C LYS A 895 0.64 5.61 37.48
N THR A 896 1.24 4.95 36.48
CA THR A 896 2.61 4.47 36.56
C THR A 896 3.61 5.62 36.70
N LEU A 897 3.51 6.64 35.85
CA LEU A 897 4.36 7.84 35.88
C LEU A 897 4.29 8.54 37.25
N GLU A 898 3.08 8.80 37.75
CA GLU A 898 2.87 9.44 39.07
C GLU A 898 3.46 8.61 40.22
N SER A 899 3.24 7.30 40.21
CA SER A 899 3.85 6.39 41.21
C SER A 899 5.39 6.32 41.13
N CYS A 900 5.93 6.69 39.97
CA CYS A 900 7.36 6.79 39.70
C CYS A 900 7.90 8.21 39.90
N GLY A 901 7.15 9.16 40.47
CA GLY A 901 7.65 10.50 40.78
C GLY A 901 7.67 11.48 39.60
N TRP A 902 6.81 11.25 38.61
CA TRP A 902 6.57 12.18 37.50
C TRP A 902 5.28 12.97 37.72
N ASP A 903 5.26 14.23 37.25
CA ASP A 903 4.04 15.03 37.18
C ASP A 903 3.44 14.89 35.77
N ALA A 904 2.47 14.00 35.62
CA ALA A 904 1.79 13.75 34.34
C ALA A 904 0.63 14.73 34.13
N ILE A 905 0.37 15.09 32.87
CA ILE A 905 -0.83 15.84 32.49
C ILE A 905 -1.92 14.86 32.08
N GLY A 906 -3.18 15.22 32.35
CA GLY A 906 -4.32 14.51 31.77
C GLY A 906 -4.26 14.47 30.24
N CYS A 907 -4.76 13.38 29.66
CA CYS A 907 -4.86 13.19 28.21
C CYS A 907 -6.33 12.91 27.88
N SER A 908 -6.86 13.64 26.89
CA SER A 908 -8.27 13.55 26.49
C SER A 908 -8.46 13.01 25.06
N GLY A 909 -7.41 13.00 24.25
CA GLY A 909 -7.45 12.47 22.89
C GLY A 909 -6.08 12.31 22.25
N GLY A 910 -6.09 11.69 21.07
CA GLY A 910 -4.89 11.41 20.29
C GLY A 910 -4.09 10.25 20.83
N VAL A 911 -2.80 10.24 20.53
CA VAL A 911 -1.91 9.10 20.80
C VAL A 911 -0.73 9.45 21.71
N SER A 912 -0.68 10.66 22.27
CA SER A 912 0.45 11.11 23.07
C SER A 912 0.02 11.92 24.28
N MET A 913 0.89 11.95 25.28
CA MET A 913 0.77 12.79 26.46
C MET A 913 2.15 13.24 26.93
N VAL A 914 2.20 14.18 27.87
CA VAL A 914 3.45 14.69 28.44
C VAL A 914 3.50 14.55 29.96
N ALA A 915 4.70 14.38 30.50
CA ALA A 915 4.96 14.35 31.93
C ALA A 915 6.33 14.94 32.28
N LYS A 916 6.44 15.51 33.47
CA LYS A 916 7.68 16.11 33.97
C LYS A 916 8.36 15.19 35.00
N PRO A 917 9.64 14.86 34.88
CA PRO A 917 10.35 13.95 35.80
C PRO A 917 10.79 14.64 37.09
N THR A 918 9.86 15.26 37.81
CA THR A 918 10.15 16.17 38.94
C THR A 918 10.98 15.53 40.05
N ALA A 919 10.76 14.25 40.39
CA ALA A 919 11.53 13.58 41.44
C ALA A 919 12.99 13.24 41.04
N TYR A 920 13.31 13.29 39.75
CA TYR A 920 14.60 12.86 39.20
C TYR A 920 15.57 14.01 38.93
N LEU A 921 15.07 15.21 38.62
CA LEU A 921 15.92 16.36 38.31
C LEU A 921 16.84 16.68 39.50
N GLY A 922 18.14 16.79 39.23
CA GLY A 922 19.18 16.99 40.25
C GLY A 922 19.64 15.72 40.96
N ARG A 923 19.14 14.54 40.58
CA ARG A 923 19.63 13.24 41.09
C ARG A 923 20.79 12.73 40.24
N MET A 924 21.69 11.97 40.86
CA MET A 924 22.78 11.30 40.14
C MET A 924 22.32 9.94 39.61
N LEU A 925 22.56 9.68 38.32
CA LEU A 925 22.48 8.34 37.74
C LEU A 925 23.90 7.79 37.55
N LYS A 926 24.14 6.55 38.00
CA LYS A 926 25.39 5.83 37.78
C LYS A 926 25.09 4.50 37.11
N ILE A 927 25.35 4.42 35.80
CA ILE A 927 25.28 3.19 35.01
C ILE A 927 26.58 3.03 34.22
N GLU A 928 26.85 1.83 33.73
CA GLU A 928 28.06 1.56 32.97
C GLU A 928 28.16 2.49 31.75
N GLY A 929 29.24 3.27 31.66
CA GLY A 929 29.45 4.22 30.57
C GLY A 929 28.61 5.51 30.61
N PHE A 930 27.83 5.76 31.68
CA PHE A 930 27.11 7.02 31.88
C PHE A 930 26.95 7.36 33.37
N GLU A 931 27.64 8.41 33.81
CA GLU A 931 27.53 8.99 35.15
C GLU A 931 27.28 10.50 35.02
N ALA A 932 26.08 10.93 35.39
CA ALA A 932 25.70 12.35 35.31
C ALA A 932 24.59 12.69 36.30
N GLU A 933 24.55 13.96 36.70
CA GLU A 933 23.37 14.55 37.33
C GLU A 933 22.27 14.72 36.28
N LEU A 934 21.07 14.28 36.60
CA LEU A 934 19.93 14.32 35.69
C LEU A 934 19.41 15.76 35.55
N THR A 935 19.40 16.24 34.32
CA THR A 935 18.93 17.57 33.91
C THR A 935 18.00 17.44 32.71
N ASP A 936 17.26 18.51 32.39
CA ASP A 936 16.41 18.57 31.20
C ASP A 936 17.12 18.15 29.90
N SER A 937 18.42 18.46 29.79
CA SER A 937 19.21 18.25 28.57
C SER A 937 19.72 16.81 28.37
N ASN A 938 19.86 16.02 29.44
CA ASN A 938 20.43 14.68 29.38
C ASN A 938 19.43 13.58 29.80
N PHE A 939 18.22 13.96 30.24
CA PHE A 939 17.23 13.01 30.76
C PHE A 939 16.83 11.94 29.73
N ARG A 940 16.60 12.35 28.47
CA ARG A 940 16.27 11.44 27.36
C ARG A 940 17.35 10.37 27.15
N GLU A 941 18.60 10.79 27.15
CA GLU A 941 19.74 9.88 26.99
C GLU A 941 19.89 8.96 28.20
N ALA A 942 19.70 9.50 29.40
CA ALA A 942 19.80 8.74 30.65
C ALA A 942 18.77 7.59 30.70
N ILE A 943 17.50 7.87 30.38
CA ILE A 943 16.47 6.82 30.37
C ILE A 943 16.69 5.80 29.26
N PHE A 944 17.08 6.24 28.06
CA PHE A 944 17.39 5.34 26.94
C PHE A 944 18.55 4.40 27.28
N ARG A 945 19.68 4.91 27.78
CA ARG A 945 20.82 4.08 28.17
C ARG A 945 20.52 3.14 29.34
N ALA A 946 19.68 3.56 30.27
CA ALA A 946 19.37 2.78 31.46
C ALA A 946 18.37 1.63 31.18
N THR A 947 17.40 1.84 30.29
CA THR A 947 16.26 0.91 30.14
C THR A 947 15.88 0.57 28.70
N GLY A 948 16.50 1.20 27.70
CA GLY A 948 16.16 1.02 26.28
C GLY A 948 14.90 1.78 25.83
N LEU A 949 14.30 2.60 26.71
CA LEU A 949 13.08 3.36 26.41
C LEU A 949 13.38 4.68 25.70
N CYS A 950 12.85 4.84 24.49
CA CYS A 950 12.98 6.08 23.71
C CYS A 950 11.77 6.99 23.99
N ILE A 951 12.05 8.21 24.46
CA ILE A 951 11.05 9.26 24.70
C ILE A 951 11.52 10.56 24.05
N ASN A 952 10.61 11.54 23.92
CA ASN A 952 11.00 12.89 23.54
C ASN A 952 11.17 13.80 24.78
N SER A 953 12.16 14.68 24.78
CA SER A 953 12.45 15.58 25.92
C SER A 953 11.74 16.95 25.82
N GLY A 954 11.97 17.79 26.83
CA GLY A 954 11.49 19.18 26.86
C GLY A 954 11.98 20.04 25.68
N SER A 955 13.13 19.72 25.07
CA SER A 955 13.59 20.44 23.87
C SER A 955 12.74 20.12 22.65
N TRP A 956 12.21 18.90 22.55
CA TRP A 956 11.32 18.51 21.47
C TRP A 956 9.90 19.06 21.68
N THR A 957 9.36 18.98 22.89
CA THR A 957 8.00 19.49 23.20
C THR A 957 7.93 21.03 23.20
N GLY A 958 9.08 21.70 23.39
CA GLY A 958 9.14 23.15 23.60
C GLY A 958 8.57 23.60 24.95
N ILE A 959 8.29 22.64 25.85
CA ILE A 959 7.84 22.89 27.22
C ILE A 959 9.00 22.50 28.16
N PRO A 960 9.49 23.43 29.00
CA PRO A 960 10.61 23.16 29.92
C PRO A 960 10.36 21.92 30.78
N SER A 961 11.31 20.97 30.75
CA SER A 961 11.30 19.71 31.50
C SER A 961 10.19 18.69 31.19
N TYR A 962 9.22 18.98 30.32
CA TYR A 962 8.15 18.02 30.01
C TYR A 962 8.54 17.10 28.85
N CYS A 963 8.61 15.80 29.14
CA CYS A 963 8.89 14.76 28.17
C CYS A 963 7.58 14.24 27.56
N ARG A 964 7.61 13.85 26.28
CA ARG A 964 6.47 13.25 25.57
C ARG A 964 6.57 11.73 25.52
N PHE A 965 5.41 11.10 25.66
CA PHE A 965 5.20 9.65 25.61
C PHE A 965 4.05 9.33 24.63
N THR A 966 4.29 8.48 23.64
CA THR A 966 3.24 7.91 22.77
C THR A 966 2.62 6.67 23.39
N ILE A 967 1.28 6.53 23.36
CA ILE A 967 0.53 5.40 23.92
C ILE A 967 -0.06 4.45 22.84
N ALA A 968 0.06 4.81 21.57
CA ALA A 968 -0.35 3.99 20.42
C ALA A 968 0.71 2.94 20.04
N LEU A 969 1.07 2.08 21.00
CA LEU A 969 2.05 1.01 20.85
C LEU A 969 1.39 -0.37 20.59
N GLU A 970 2.17 -1.37 20.20
CA GLU A 970 1.72 -2.75 20.34
C GLU A 970 1.48 -3.06 21.84
N SER A 971 0.49 -3.89 22.17
CA SER A 971 0.17 -4.20 23.58
C SER A 971 1.36 -4.74 24.37
N CYS A 972 2.19 -5.60 23.76
CA CYS A 972 3.36 -6.13 24.45
C CYS A 972 4.45 -5.07 24.68
N GLU A 973 4.62 -4.12 23.76
CA GLU A 973 5.57 -3.01 23.89
C GLU A 973 5.10 -1.97 24.89
N PHE A 974 3.80 -1.70 24.97
CA PHE A 974 3.23 -0.80 25.97
C PHE A 974 3.50 -1.31 27.40
N GLU A 975 3.25 -2.59 27.68
CA GLU A 975 3.52 -3.17 29.00
C GLU A 975 5.02 -3.11 29.34
N LYS A 976 5.89 -3.47 28.39
CA LYS A 976 7.34 -3.34 28.57
C LYS A 976 7.77 -1.88 28.80
N ALA A 977 7.12 -0.91 28.16
CA ALA A 977 7.41 0.51 28.39
C ALA A 977 7.11 0.92 29.85
N LEU A 978 6.00 0.43 30.43
CA LEU A 978 5.69 0.63 31.84
C LEU A 978 6.75 -0.01 32.76
N GLU A 979 7.21 -1.22 32.42
CA GLU A 979 8.30 -1.89 33.14
C GLU A 979 9.61 -1.07 33.08
N CYS A 980 9.97 -0.54 31.91
CA CYS A 980 11.14 0.34 31.74
C CYS A 980 11.04 1.60 32.62
N ILE A 981 9.86 2.22 32.72
CA ILE A 981 9.64 3.40 33.59
C ILE A 981 9.85 3.01 35.07
N MET A 982 9.31 1.87 35.50
CA MET A 982 9.47 1.35 36.86
C MET A 982 10.93 0.95 37.17
N GLN A 983 11.63 0.37 36.19
CA GLN A 983 13.04 0.03 36.32
C GLN A 983 13.89 1.30 36.48
N PHE A 984 13.64 2.34 35.69
CA PHE A 984 14.36 3.60 35.79
C PHE A 984 14.16 4.26 37.17
N ARG A 985 12.93 4.21 37.71
CA ARG A 985 12.64 4.63 39.09
C ARG A 985 13.52 3.91 40.10
N ASN A 986 13.64 2.58 40.01
CA ASN A 986 14.43 1.80 40.97
C ASN A 986 15.92 2.11 40.88
N LEU A 987 16.44 2.40 39.67
CA LEU A 987 17.84 2.76 39.47
C LEU A 987 18.20 4.13 40.06
N VAL A 988 17.30 5.11 39.99
CA VAL A 988 17.59 6.51 40.42
C VAL A 988 17.06 6.81 41.82
N LEU A 989 15.87 6.33 42.16
CA LEU A 989 15.15 6.66 43.41
C LEU A 989 15.08 5.50 44.40
N GLY A 990 15.51 4.29 43.99
CA GLY A 990 15.49 3.09 44.83
C GLY A 990 16.69 2.95 45.78
N ASN A 991 17.67 3.86 45.70
CA ASN A 991 18.84 3.92 46.58
C ASN A 991 18.79 5.13 47.51
#